data_AF-R9I6Q8-F1
#
_entry.id   AF-R9I6Q8-F1
#
_cell.length_a   1.000
_cell.length_b   1.000
_cell.length_c   1.000
_cell.angle_alpha   90.00
_cell.angle_beta   90.00
_cell.angle_gamma   90.00
#
_symmetry.space_group_name_H-M   'P 1'
#
loop_
_entity.id
_entity.type
_entity.pdbx_description
1 polymer ?
#
loop_
_entity_poly.entity_id
_entity_poly.type
_entity_poly.pdbx_seq_one_letter_code
_entity_poly.pdbx_strand_id
1 'polypeptide(L)'
;MKNGIIGNPVFGLCTLILWCLAFTCCTDDCMEETGGSNYAQGREVAVCLVQAEQPVIVTRAAGGNETTLENVALFIFKADGILLSSLSQNLNGANFVNCYLPEGSAKVCAVCNAEDPAALIETVKSAGGTEQAFHDLTVTTETIAGVYREGCYVMSGSTTENVSVTNIGNPKTITVPMVRLAAYLDFTIRFDPQMPGENFKISKVTACNLPRRSRIVETEQVDTLVSCTEDAVYQDSQTGAAADYFSERLAVTRDAVDADTYRTSLRMFENRRGGITDEKGNTTYWPELVAEKDKWLRQIRKKKVMEQEGFHAATYLLIEGVYEQNQHTVYEVKYYVYVGKDNYKDFNVLRNHKYTCTVTIRSVNEVDSRIESGLISEMSIYPSLKDDEKLDAHCNATEILLYAPEAWEMEVSAPDRTPWLELSTSAWYQPAMLGEPHAQGKKASFRLSGHAGLQYVYIHTDEYVPDLDKPEDNIHHLADRQGTIRYRSGDKEWKTYTVTQQPAQLVVLEMYDANKVQWIKDVYYVERKLEKKNIEWGFLTYWSLTMDNLISTGQWDGLSNTRKLYQMALYGDKEAPPGWLADFPGDEEPAYPAYTATGILPDDVAVGYAVNKNRDRNGNGKIDYDEVLWYMPAICELQQLYEALKSYSGTDALFDSSTEKFHSSTPSAAGPDAENPGRMYYLKMADGDRSLAMRNRQYNVLCCRRRGGWRGNENAGGGGTVELPDGGWNEDHDVLPKSVTENK
;
A
#
# COMPACT_ATOMS: atom_id res chain seq x y z
N MET A 1 6.47 -39.89 -61.20
CA MET A 1 6.89 -38.70 -61.97
C MET A 1 5.93 -37.55 -61.64
N LYS A 2 6.49 -36.44 -61.13
CA LYS A 2 5.94 -35.07 -60.99
C LYS A 2 4.81 -34.79 -59.97
N ASN A 3 5.25 -34.45 -58.76
CA ASN A 3 4.95 -33.30 -57.89
C ASN A 3 3.65 -32.48 -58.04
N GLY A 4 2.99 -32.22 -56.90
CA GLY A 4 2.02 -31.14 -56.66
C GLY A 4 1.74 -30.96 -55.16
N ILE A 5 1.87 -29.74 -54.65
CA ILE A 5 2.10 -29.35 -53.25
C ILE A 5 0.81 -29.30 -52.38
N ILE A 6 1.03 -29.49 -51.07
CA ILE A 6 0.13 -29.44 -49.90
C ILE A 6 -0.49 -28.04 -49.68
N GLY A 7 -1.74 -27.98 -49.21
CA GLY A 7 -2.33 -26.80 -48.55
C GLY A 7 -3.41 -27.20 -47.55
N ASN A 8 -3.12 -27.06 -46.25
CA ASN A 8 -3.92 -27.51 -45.11
C ASN A 8 -4.76 -26.33 -44.54
N PRO A 9 -6.06 -26.45 -44.27
CA PRO A 9 -6.92 -25.34 -43.85
C PRO A 9 -6.93 -25.21 -42.32
N VAL A 10 -5.84 -24.74 -41.71
CA VAL A 10 -5.76 -24.55 -40.24
C VAL A 10 -5.28 -23.13 -39.86
N PHE A 11 -4.82 -22.33 -40.81
CA PHE A 11 -4.31 -20.97 -40.54
C PHE A 11 -5.36 -19.85 -40.57
N GLY A 12 -6.63 -20.16 -40.84
CA GLY A 12 -7.70 -19.16 -40.98
C GLY A 12 -8.55 -18.90 -39.74
N LEU A 13 -8.42 -19.71 -38.68
CA LEU A 13 -9.30 -19.62 -37.50
C LEU A 13 -8.61 -19.03 -36.26
N CYS A 14 -7.28 -19.09 -36.16
CA CYS A 14 -6.51 -18.52 -35.05
C CYS A 14 -6.33 -16.99 -35.14
N THR A 15 -6.45 -16.41 -36.33
CA THR A 15 -6.33 -14.95 -36.55
C THR A 15 -7.63 -14.18 -36.29
N LEU A 16 -8.78 -14.86 -36.15
CA LEU A 16 -10.06 -14.21 -35.89
C LEU A 16 -10.41 -14.12 -34.39
N ILE A 17 -9.78 -14.91 -33.52
CA ILE A 17 -10.05 -14.94 -32.08
C ILE A 17 -9.16 -13.94 -31.30
N LEU A 18 -8.02 -13.51 -31.89
CA LEU A 18 -7.12 -12.52 -31.26
C LEU A 18 -7.60 -11.07 -31.37
N TRP A 19 -8.65 -10.78 -32.13
CA TRP A 19 -9.22 -9.43 -32.30
C TRP A 19 -10.53 -9.20 -31.52
N CYS A 20 -11.11 -10.24 -30.92
CA CYS A 20 -12.39 -10.15 -30.21
C CYS A 20 -12.29 -9.95 -28.68
N LEU A 21 -11.08 -9.90 -28.10
CA LEU A 21 -10.87 -9.74 -26.65
C LEU A 21 -10.50 -8.31 -26.21
N ALA A 22 -10.66 -7.30 -27.07
CA ALA A 22 -10.40 -5.88 -26.75
C ALA A 22 -11.68 -5.02 -26.56
N PHE A 23 -12.87 -5.62 -26.55
CA PHE A 23 -14.13 -4.90 -26.36
C PHE A 23 -14.91 -5.48 -25.18
N THR A 24 -14.66 -4.97 -23.98
CA THR A 24 -15.66 -4.95 -22.90
C THR A 24 -15.34 -3.84 -21.90
N CYS A 25 -16.38 -3.07 -21.54
CA CYS A 25 -16.42 -1.85 -20.73
C CYS A 25 -16.06 -0.53 -21.45
N CYS A 26 -16.76 -0.25 -22.55
CA CYS A 26 -17.21 1.11 -22.83
C CYS A 26 -18.56 1.29 -22.12
N THR A 27 -18.72 2.31 -21.28
CA THR A 27 -20.06 2.84 -21.03
C THR A 27 -20.43 3.65 -22.26
N ASP A 28 -21.26 3.05 -23.12
CA ASP A 28 -21.89 3.71 -24.25
C ASP A 28 -22.89 4.77 -23.72
N ASP A 29 -22.58 6.05 -23.94
CA ASP A 29 -23.63 7.01 -24.26
C ASP A 29 -23.99 6.76 -25.73
N CYS A 30 -24.88 5.79 -25.96
CA CYS A 30 -25.51 5.57 -27.25
C CYS A 30 -26.17 6.87 -27.69
N MET A 31 -25.59 7.49 -28.72
CA MET A 31 -26.16 8.61 -29.46
C MET A 31 -27.61 8.29 -29.83
N GLU A 32 -28.57 9.06 -29.31
CA GLU A 32 -29.96 8.96 -29.74
C GLU A 32 -30.06 9.24 -31.25
N GLU A 33 -30.45 8.22 -32.01
CA GLU A 33 -30.80 8.35 -33.42
C GLU A 33 -32.04 9.24 -33.57
N THR A 34 -31.85 10.49 -33.97
CA THR A 34 -32.88 11.25 -34.69
C THR A 34 -32.35 11.61 -36.06
N GLY A 35 -32.99 11.02 -37.08
CA GLY A 35 -32.61 11.15 -38.48
C GLY A 35 -32.53 12.59 -38.97
N GLY A 36 -31.39 12.92 -39.58
CA GLY A 36 -31.14 14.19 -40.25
C GLY A 36 -29.69 14.25 -40.71
N SER A 37 -29.48 14.22 -42.02
CA SER A 37 -28.17 14.24 -42.69
C SER A 37 -27.25 15.38 -42.20
N ASN A 38 -26.15 15.02 -41.53
CA ASN A 38 -24.84 15.69 -41.52
C ASN A 38 -23.86 14.80 -40.74
N TYR A 39 -23.09 13.97 -41.44
CA TYR A 39 -21.95 13.29 -40.81
C TYR A 39 -21.01 14.38 -40.28
N ALA A 40 -20.80 14.44 -38.97
CA ALA A 40 -19.79 15.31 -38.38
C ALA A 40 -18.42 14.90 -38.94
N GLN A 41 -17.81 15.76 -39.76
CA GLN A 41 -16.48 15.50 -40.32
C GLN A 41 -15.46 15.35 -39.17
N GLY A 42 -14.49 14.45 -39.31
CA GLY A 42 -13.52 14.14 -38.27
C GLY A 42 -12.66 12.93 -38.66
N ARG A 43 -11.73 12.52 -37.79
CA ARG A 43 -10.75 11.47 -38.11
C ARG A 43 -10.35 10.68 -36.87
N GLU A 44 -10.20 9.36 -37.02
CA GLU A 44 -9.62 8.51 -35.99
C GLU A 44 -8.13 8.80 -35.79
N VAL A 45 -7.70 8.92 -34.53
CA VAL A 45 -6.35 9.26 -34.09
C VAL A 45 -5.98 8.43 -32.86
N ALA A 46 -4.67 8.25 -32.64
CA ALA A 46 -4.13 7.72 -31.39
C ALA A 46 -3.62 8.89 -30.53
N VAL A 47 -4.19 9.07 -29.34
CA VAL A 47 -3.71 10.02 -28.34
C VAL A 47 -2.68 9.31 -27.46
N CYS A 48 -1.41 9.63 -27.63
CA CYS A 48 -0.30 9.12 -26.84
C CYS A 48 -0.10 9.97 -25.58
N LEU A 49 -0.14 9.33 -24.43
CA LEU A 49 0.02 9.89 -23.10
C LEU A 49 1.49 9.74 -22.70
N VAL A 50 2.23 10.85 -22.70
CA VAL A 50 3.68 10.84 -22.46
C VAL A 50 3.96 11.48 -21.11
N GLN A 51 4.60 10.75 -20.21
CA GLN A 51 4.92 11.27 -18.89
C GLN A 51 5.98 12.37 -19.00
N ALA A 52 5.74 13.48 -18.31
CA ALA A 52 6.75 14.52 -18.15
C ALA A 52 7.93 13.99 -17.33
N GLU A 53 9.13 14.49 -17.64
CA GLU A 53 10.30 14.27 -16.79
C GLU A 53 9.99 14.69 -15.35
N GLN A 54 10.49 13.92 -14.39
CA GLN A 54 10.37 14.23 -12.97
C GLN A 54 11.65 14.92 -12.51
N PRO A 55 11.65 16.25 -12.27
CA PRO A 55 12.84 16.93 -11.77
C PRO A 55 13.19 16.42 -10.38
N VAL A 56 14.46 16.04 -10.19
CA VAL A 56 14.96 15.60 -8.89
C VAL A 56 15.53 16.81 -8.15
N ILE A 57 14.83 17.20 -7.09
CA ILE A 57 15.29 18.16 -6.09
C ILE A 57 16.13 17.41 -5.07
N VAL A 58 17.42 17.57 -5.25
CA VAL A 58 18.44 16.86 -4.51
C VAL A 58 18.99 17.77 -3.41
N THR A 59 18.90 17.34 -2.15
CA THR A 59 19.82 17.87 -1.12
C THR A 59 21.14 17.09 -1.06
N ARG A 60 21.18 15.85 -1.61
CA ARG A 60 22.30 15.02 -2.15
C ARG A 60 21.74 13.75 -2.88
N ALA A 61 22.36 13.29 -3.97
CA ALA A 61 21.70 12.67 -5.16
C ALA A 61 21.30 11.17 -5.10
N ALA A 62 20.16 10.81 -5.72
CA ALA A 62 19.90 9.59 -6.53
C ALA A 62 18.50 9.65 -7.24
N GLY A 63 18.37 8.99 -8.41
CA GLY A 63 17.31 9.13 -9.45
C GLY A 63 15.92 8.54 -9.18
N GLY A 64 14.99 8.76 -10.12
CA GLY A 64 13.51 8.63 -9.97
C GLY A 64 12.85 7.33 -10.44
N ASN A 65 11.53 7.22 -10.18
CA ASN A 65 10.68 6.03 -10.39
C ASN A 65 9.63 6.29 -11.50
N GLU A 66 9.29 5.26 -12.30
CA GLU A 66 8.26 5.33 -13.35
C GLU A 66 6.82 5.17 -12.79
N THR A 67 5.81 5.57 -13.56
CA THR A 67 4.38 5.46 -13.16
C THR A 67 3.61 4.64 -14.18
N THR A 68 2.65 3.85 -13.73
CA THR A 68 1.82 3.03 -14.63
C THR A 68 0.49 3.71 -14.89
N LEU A 69 0.05 3.75 -16.16
CA LEU A 69 -1.25 4.32 -16.56
C LEU A 69 -2.32 3.22 -16.56
N GLU A 70 -3.42 3.44 -15.84
CA GLU A 70 -4.52 2.48 -15.63
C GLU A 70 -5.79 2.87 -16.34
N ASN A 71 -6.18 4.14 -16.24
CA ASN A 71 -7.36 4.67 -16.88
C ASN A 71 -7.12 6.11 -17.31
N VAL A 72 -8.04 6.64 -18.11
CA VAL A 72 -7.99 8.01 -18.60
C VAL A 72 -9.40 8.56 -18.81
N ALA A 73 -9.58 9.84 -18.48
CA ALA A 73 -10.65 10.71 -18.94
C ALA A 73 -10.06 11.68 -19.96
N LEU A 74 -10.56 11.66 -21.18
CA LEU A 74 -10.13 12.52 -22.28
C LEU A 74 -11.18 13.60 -22.54
N PHE A 75 -10.72 14.81 -22.81
CA PHE A 75 -11.54 15.98 -23.13
C PHE A 75 -11.00 16.63 -24.40
N ILE A 76 -11.87 16.91 -25.36
CA ILE A 76 -11.52 17.54 -26.63
C ILE A 76 -12.27 18.86 -26.73
N PHE A 77 -11.55 19.97 -26.80
CA PHE A 77 -12.12 21.33 -26.82
C PHE A 77 -11.91 22.01 -28.18
N LYS A 78 -12.83 22.92 -28.52
CA LYS A 78 -12.67 23.93 -29.57
C LYS A 78 -11.69 25.02 -29.16
N ALA A 79 -11.30 25.85 -30.12
CA ALA A 79 -10.47 27.03 -29.88
C ALA A 79 -11.13 28.11 -29.00
N ASP A 80 -12.47 28.11 -28.91
CA ASP A 80 -13.24 28.98 -28.00
C ASP A 80 -13.43 28.38 -26.59
N GLY A 81 -12.84 27.21 -26.33
CA GLY A 81 -12.89 26.53 -25.04
C GLY A 81 -14.13 25.67 -24.80
N ILE A 82 -15.02 25.50 -25.79
CA ILE A 82 -16.20 24.64 -25.65
C ILE A 82 -15.83 23.16 -25.85
N LEU A 83 -16.32 22.29 -24.96
CA LEU A 83 -16.15 20.83 -25.05
C LEU A 83 -16.89 20.28 -26.28
N LEU A 84 -16.17 19.56 -27.14
CA LEU A 84 -16.69 18.87 -28.32
C LEU A 84 -17.04 17.41 -28.04
N SER A 85 -16.14 16.74 -27.33
CA SER A 85 -16.20 15.30 -27.11
C SER A 85 -15.38 14.95 -25.88
N SER A 86 -15.78 13.86 -25.23
CA SER A 86 -15.09 13.30 -24.07
C SER A 86 -15.26 11.79 -24.06
N LEU A 87 -14.32 11.06 -23.48
CA LEU A 87 -14.45 9.62 -23.24
C LEU A 87 -13.66 9.23 -21.99
N SER A 88 -14.06 8.15 -21.34
CA SER A 88 -13.24 7.47 -20.34
C SER A 88 -12.87 6.05 -20.82
N GLN A 89 -11.66 5.58 -20.48
CA GLN A 89 -11.19 4.25 -20.88
C GLN A 89 -10.22 3.66 -19.86
N ASN A 90 -10.30 2.34 -19.64
CA ASN A 90 -9.23 1.56 -18.98
C ASN A 90 -8.13 1.22 -19.98
N LEU A 91 -6.88 1.52 -19.64
CA LEU A 91 -5.73 1.46 -20.53
C LEU A 91 -5.07 0.08 -20.58
N ASN A 92 -5.26 -0.79 -19.58
CA ASN A 92 -4.78 -2.19 -19.58
C ASN A 92 -3.29 -2.39 -19.94
N GLY A 93 -2.44 -1.38 -19.69
CA GLY A 93 -1.02 -1.38 -20.07
C GLY A 93 -0.64 -0.43 -21.21
N ALA A 94 -1.62 0.06 -21.96
CA ALA A 94 -1.38 1.03 -23.02
C ALA A 94 -1.03 2.41 -22.45
N ASN A 95 -0.20 3.13 -23.19
CA ASN A 95 0.05 4.56 -22.99
C ASN A 95 -0.67 5.41 -24.05
N PHE A 96 -1.67 4.87 -24.72
CA PHE A 96 -2.42 5.57 -25.75
C PHE A 96 -3.90 5.20 -25.73
N VAL A 97 -4.71 6.11 -26.28
CA VAL A 97 -6.15 5.96 -26.50
C VAL A 97 -6.43 6.14 -27.98
N ASN A 98 -7.17 5.21 -28.59
CA ASN A 98 -7.72 5.44 -29.92
C ASN A 98 -9.05 6.18 -29.76
N CYS A 99 -9.19 7.32 -30.42
CA CYS A 99 -10.43 8.10 -30.36
C CYS A 99 -10.73 8.78 -31.71
N TYR A 100 -11.99 9.20 -31.86
CA TYR A 100 -12.40 10.05 -32.96
C TYR A 100 -12.13 11.51 -32.60
N LEU A 101 -11.38 12.21 -33.46
CA LEU A 101 -11.13 13.66 -33.35
C LEU A 101 -12.12 14.42 -34.25
N PRO A 102 -13.10 15.16 -33.67
CA PRO A 102 -14.06 15.93 -34.45
C PRO A 102 -13.42 17.12 -35.20
N GLU A 103 -14.00 17.52 -36.34
CA GLU A 103 -13.65 18.79 -37.00
C GLU A 103 -13.89 19.98 -36.05
N GLY A 104 -12.96 20.94 -36.05
CA GLY A 104 -12.98 22.08 -35.12
C GLY A 104 -12.31 21.81 -33.76
N SER A 105 -11.79 20.59 -33.53
CA SER A 105 -10.91 20.32 -32.39
C SER A 105 -9.70 21.25 -32.40
N ALA A 106 -9.34 21.77 -31.24
CA ALA A 106 -8.18 22.63 -31.05
C ALA A 106 -7.30 22.16 -29.88
N LYS A 107 -7.87 21.65 -28.79
CA LYS A 107 -7.11 21.22 -27.62
C LYS A 107 -7.56 19.85 -27.14
N VAL A 108 -6.60 18.99 -26.81
CA VAL A 108 -6.88 17.69 -26.17
C VAL A 108 -6.30 17.73 -24.76
N CYS A 109 -7.15 17.49 -23.78
CA CYS A 109 -6.77 17.40 -22.37
C CYS A 109 -7.05 15.99 -21.84
N ALA A 110 -6.24 15.52 -20.90
CA ALA A 110 -6.40 14.20 -20.32
C ALA A 110 -6.20 14.26 -18.80
N VAL A 111 -6.94 13.41 -18.08
CA VAL A 111 -6.69 13.05 -16.68
C VAL A 111 -6.52 11.54 -16.61
N CYS A 112 -5.38 11.06 -16.16
CA CYS A 112 -5.12 9.63 -15.98
C CYS A 112 -5.20 9.23 -14.51
N ASN A 113 -5.50 7.95 -14.27
CA ASN A 113 -5.50 7.30 -12.95
C ASN A 113 -6.45 7.93 -11.93
N ALA A 114 -7.48 8.64 -12.41
CA ALA A 114 -8.56 9.11 -11.56
C ALA A 114 -9.32 7.91 -10.98
N GLU A 115 -9.84 8.04 -9.77
CA GLU A 115 -10.66 6.99 -9.14
C GLU A 115 -11.93 6.72 -9.97
N ASP A 116 -12.60 7.80 -10.40
CA ASP A 116 -13.74 7.76 -11.30
C ASP A 116 -13.54 8.74 -12.47
N PRO A 117 -12.96 8.28 -13.59
CA PRO A 117 -12.75 9.13 -14.77
C PRO A 117 -14.07 9.58 -15.42
N ALA A 118 -15.17 8.82 -15.27
CA ALA A 118 -16.47 9.19 -15.82
C ALA A 118 -17.10 10.33 -15.02
N ALA A 119 -17.01 10.30 -13.68
CA ALA A 119 -17.50 11.38 -12.84
C ALA A 119 -16.79 12.73 -13.11
N LEU A 120 -15.50 12.70 -13.46
CA LEU A 120 -14.77 13.92 -13.87
C LEU A 120 -15.37 14.52 -15.16
N ILE A 121 -15.74 13.67 -16.12
CA ILE A 121 -16.38 14.11 -17.37
C ILE A 121 -17.74 14.76 -17.07
N GLU A 122 -18.56 14.11 -16.26
CA GLU A 122 -19.87 14.63 -15.87
C GLU A 122 -19.78 15.94 -15.09
N THR A 123 -18.73 16.10 -14.26
CA THR A 123 -18.46 17.36 -13.54
C THR A 123 -18.18 18.51 -14.52
N VAL A 124 -17.32 18.30 -15.52
CA VAL A 124 -17.02 19.32 -16.54
C VAL A 124 -18.25 19.65 -17.38
N LYS A 125 -19.00 18.65 -17.83
CA LYS A 125 -20.25 18.84 -18.59
C LYS A 125 -21.25 19.67 -17.77
N SER A 126 -21.44 19.33 -16.49
CA SER A 126 -22.36 20.03 -15.58
C SER A 126 -21.94 21.47 -15.30
N ALA A 127 -20.64 21.75 -15.28
CA ALA A 127 -20.07 23.09 -15.16
C ALA A 127 -20.02 23.87 -16.50
N GLY A 128 -20.90 23.53 -17.44
CA GLY A 128 -21.05 24.23 -18.72
C GLY A 128 -20.16 23.72 -19.85
N GLY A 129 -19.40 22.64 -19.64
CA GLY A 129 -18.61 21.99 -20.68
C GLY A 129 -17.52 22.89 -21.26
N THR A 130 -16.78 23.60 -20.40
CA THR A 130 -15.75 24.56 -20.82
C THR A 130 -14.34 24.10 -20.44
N GLU A 131 -13.32 24.59 -21.15
CA GLU A 131 -11.92 24.38 -20.80
C GLU A 131 -11.63 24.94 -19.40
N GLN A 132 -12.24 26.08 -19.04
CA GLN A 132 -12.12 26.64 -17.70
C GLN A 132 -12.66 25.69 -16.63
N ALA A 133 -13.81 25.05 -16.87
CA ALA A 133 -14.35 24.04 -15.96
C ALA A 133 -13.40 22.83 -15.79
N PHE A 134 -12.66 22.47 -16.84
CA PHE A 134 -11.59 21.47 -16.73
C PHE A 134 -10.40 21.96 -15.89
N HIS A 135 -9.96 23.20 -16.05
CA HIS A 135 -8.88 23.81 -15.24
C HIS A 135 -9.25 23.92 -13.76
N ASP A 136 -10.54 24.12 -13.47
CA ASP A 136 -11.06 24.25 -12.11
C ASP A 136 -11.37 22.90 -11.45
N LEU A 137 -11.19 21.77 -12.15
CA LEU A 137 -11.35 20.44 -11.56
C LEU A 137 -10.38 20.24 -10.39
N THR A 138 -10.90 19.67 -9.32
CA THR A 138 -10.12 19.23 -8.16
C THR A 138 -10.31 17.75 -7.91
N VAL A 139 -9.24 17.06 -7.54
CA VAL A 139 -9.33 15.74 -6.91
C VAL A 139 -9.25 15.91 -5.41
N THR A 140 -10.16 15.27 -4.69
CA THR A 140 -10.21 15.24 -3.23
C THR A 140 -10.31 13.78 -2.80
N THR A 141 -9.71 13.45 -1.66
CA THR A 141 -9.91 12.15 -1.04
C THR A 141 -10.13 12.31 0.45
N GLU A 142 -10.99 11.45 0.99
CA GLU A 142 -11.42 11.49 2.38
C GLU A 142 -10.47 10.74 3.31
N THR A 143 -9.61 9.87 2.78
CA THR A 143 -8.67 9.07 3.58
C THR A 143 -7.23 9.38 3.20
N ILE A 144 -6.35 9.42 4.21
CA ILE A 144 -4.92 9.67 3.96
C ILE A 144 -4.30 8.59 3.07
N ALA A 145 -4.86 7.38 3.09
CA ALA A 145 -4.47 6.27 2.23
C ALA A 145 -4.79 6.49 0.74
N GLY A 146 -5.84 7.27 0.42
CA GLY A 146 -6.32 7.46 -0.95
C GLY A 146 -5.45 8.36 -1.84
N VAL A 147 -4.64 9.26 -1.25
CA VAL A 147 -3.77 10.17 -2.02
C VAL A 147 -2.51 9.47 -2.54
N TYR A 148 -2.04 8.44 -1.84
CA TYR A 148 -0.65 7.98 -1.94
C TYR A 148 -0.47 6.61 -2.58
N ARG A 149 -1.34 6.25 -3.53
CA ARG A 149 -1.22 5.01 -4.28
C ARG A 149 0.14 4.93 -4.97
N GLU A 150 1.00 4.05 -4.47
CA GLU A 150 2.29 3.80 -5.09
C GLU A 150 2.04 3.30 -6.52
N GLY A 151 2.86 3.76 -7.47
CA GLY A 151 2.84 3.31 -8.88
C GLY A 151 1.65 3.74 -9.73
N CYS A 152 0.56 4.27 -9.15
CA CYS A 152 -0.65 4.72 -9.86
C CYS A 152 -1.08 6.13 -9.41
N TYR A 153 -0.38 7.14 -9.93
CA TYR A 153 -0.60 8.54 -9.57
C TYR A 153 -1.57 9.21 -10.53
N VAL A 154 -2.47 10.05 -10.00
CA VAL A 154 -3.29 10.93 -10.84
C VAL A 154 -2.34 11.85 -11.62
N MET A 155 -2.55 11.90 -12.93
CA MET A 155 -1.81 12.76 -13.83
C MET A 155 -2.76 13.58 -14.67
N SER A 156 -2.36 14.78 -15.07
CA SER A 156 -3.13 15.61 -15.99
C SER A 156 -2.23 16.19 -17.06
N GLY A 157 -2.83 16.54 -18.20
CA GLY A 157 -2.07 17.05 -19.33
C GLY A 157 -2.96 17.72 -20.35
N SER A 158 -2.35 18.57 -21.16
CA SER A 158 -2.99 19.11 -22.35
C SER A 158 -2.00 19.28 -23.49
N THR A 159 -2.47 19.24 -24.73
CA THR A 159 -1.64 19.49 -25.91
C THR A 159 -1.00 20.88 -25.83
N THR A 160 0.31 20.97 -26.10
CA THR A 160 1.08 22.22 -26.08
C THR A 160 0.79 23.11 -27.29
N GLU A 161 0.35 22.50 -28.39
CA GLU A 161 -0.03 23.18 -29.63
C GLU A 161 -1.48 22.85 -29.98
N ASN A 162 -2.09 23.71 -30.80
CA ASN A 162 -3.43 23.44 -31.31
C ASN A 162 -3.42 22.21 -32.22
N VAL A 163 -4.29 21.25 -31.94
CA VAL A 163 -4.54 20.11 -32.82
C VAL A 163 -5.52 20.49 -33.93
N SER A 164 -5.42 19.86 -35.10
CA SER A 164 -6.45 19.96 -36.12
C SER A 164 -6.53 18.67 -36.93
N VAL A 165 -7.72 18.36 -37.46
CA VAL A 165 -7.93 17.15 -38.28
C VAL A 165 -7.07 17.17 -39.56
N THR A 166 -6.77 18.36 -40.09
CA THR A 166 -6.01 18.56 -41.33
C THR A 166 -4.50 18.49 -41.16
N ASN A 167 -3.98 18.75 -39.95
CA ASN A 167 -2.53 18.84 -39.69
C ASN A 167 -1.94 17.58 -39.04
N ILE A 168 -2.71 16.50 -38.92
CA ILE A 168 -2.22 15.23 -38.34
C ILE A 168 -1.55 14.38 -39.43
N GLY A 169 -0.24 14.20 -39.28
CA GLY A 169 0.60 13.39 -40.14
C GLY A 169 0.32 11.88 -40.08
N ASN A 170 1.21 11.09 -40.69
CA ASN A 170 1.24 9.63 -40.56
C ASN A 170 2.50 9.23 -39.78
N PRO A 171 2.41 8.50 -38.65
CA PRO A 171 1.18 7.98 -38.04
C PRO A 171 0.30 9.09 -37.43
N LYS A 172 -1.00 8.83 -37.33
CA LYS A 172 -1.99 9.80 -36.84
C LYS A 172 -1.97 9.91 -35.31
N THR A 173 -0.90 10.46 -34.76
CA THR A 173 -0.67 10.52 -33.32
C THR A 173 -0.78 11.94 -32.80
N ILE A 174 -1.46 12.11 -31.66
CA ILE A 174 -1.47 13.33 -30.86
C ILE A 174 -0.73 13.02 -29.56
N THR A 175 0.20 13.87 -29.15
CA THR A 175 0.93 13.70 -27.90
C THR A 175 0.36 14.63 -26.84
N VAL A 176 0.00 14.07 -25.68
CA VAL A 176 -0.38 14.83 -24.49
C VAL A 176 0.69 14.60 -23.41
N PRO A 177 1.46 15.64 -23.03
CA PRO A 177 2.38 15.54 -21.91
C PRO A 177 1.59 15.47 -20.60
N MET A 178 1.91 14.48 -19.77
CA MET A 178 1.21 14.16 -18.53
C MET A 178 2.08 14.52 -17.32
N VAL A 179 1.56 15.38 -16.45
CA VAL A 179 2.21 15.83 -15.22
C VAL A 179 1.54 15.16 -14.02
N ARG A 180 2.33 14.58 -13.13
CA ARG A 180 1.82 13.98 -11.88
C ARG A 180 1.31 15.08 -10.95
N LEU A 181 0.19 14.83 -10.30
CA LEU A 181 -0.27 15.66 -9.18
C LEU A 181 0.55 15.41 -7.90
N ALA A 182 1.21 14.26 -7.81
CA ALA A 182 2.00 13.87 -6.65
C ALA A 182 3.47 14.32 -6.74
N ALA A 183 4.02 14.73 -5.60
CA ALA A 183 5.42 14.86 -5.25
C ALA A 183 5.91 13.58 -4.54
N TYR A 184 7.21 13.32 -4.61
CA TYR A 184 7.87 12.15 -4.04
C TYR A 184 8.94 12.61 -3.07
N LEU A 185 8.99 12.02 -1.90
CA LEU A 185 9.83 12.47 -0.79
C LEU A 185 10.55 11.26 -0.23
N ASP A 186 11.83 11.14 -0.57
CA ASP A 186 12.71 10.09 -0.05
C ASP A 186 13.56 10.66 1.08
N PHE A 187 13.49 10.03 2.24
CA PHE A 187 14.28 10.41 3.41
C PHE A 187 15.28 9.33 3.76
N THR A 188 16.52 9.75 3.97
CA THR A 188 17.54 8.98 4.69
C THR A 188 17.73 9.63 6.05
N ILE A 189 17.34 8.95 7.12
CA ILE A 189 17.49 9.41 8.50
C ILE A 189 18.72 8.71 9.06
N ARG A 190 19.70 9.49 9.54
CA ARG A 190 20.94 8.98 10.12
C ARG A 190 21.16 9.55 11.50
N PHE A 191 21.56 8.69 12.43
CA PHE A 191 22.16 9.11 13.69
C PHE A 191 23.68 9.28 13.52
N ASP A 192 24.20 10.47 13.86
CA ASP A 192 25.61 10.82 13.75
C ASP A 192 25.93 11.84 14.87
N PRO A 193 26.00 11.39 16.13
CA PRO A 193 26.06 12.27 17.29
C PRO A 193 27.34 13.12 17.27
N GLN A 194 27.25 14.33 17.81
CA GLN A 194 28.44 15.19 17.96
C GLN A 194 29.44 14.63 18.97
N MET A 195 28.94 13.95 20.00
CA MET A 195 29.74 13.39 21.08
C MET A 195 29.76 11.86 20.98
N PRO A 196 30.95 11.21 21.02
CA PRO A 196 31.04 9.76 21.04
C PRO A 196 30.30 9.16 22.24
N GLY A 197 29.55 8.08 22.03
CA GLY A 197 28.87 7.34 23.09
C GLY A 197 27.45 7.81 23.41
N GLU A 198 26.92 8.80 22.70
CA GLU A 198 25.48 9.10 22.70
C GLU A 198 24.73 8.04 21.85
N ASN A 199 23.45 7.80 22.18
CA ASN A 199 22.62 6.79 21.55
C ASN A 199 21.22 7.35 21.24
N PHE A 200 20.61 6.90 20.16
CA PHE A 200 19.27 7.31 19.77
C PHE A 200 18.53 6.16 19.11
N LYS A 201 17.28 5.92 19.54
CA LYS A 201 16.37 4.97 18.89
C LYS A 201 15.08 5.67 18.51
N ILE A 202 14.64 5.47 17.27
CA ILE A 202 13.38 6.02 16.77
C ILE A 202 12.23 5.21 17.36
N SER A 203 11.22 5.87 17.90
CA SER A 203 9.94 5.24 18.28
C SER A 203 8.95 5.33 17.13
N LYS A 204 8.84 6.49 16.47
CA LYS A 204 7.86 6.73 15.40
C LYS A 204 8.38 7.73 14.37
N VAL A 205 7.95 7.58 13.12
CA VAL A 205 8.12 8.58 12.07
C VAL A 205 6.76 8.89 11.48
N THR A 206 6.42 10.18 11.41
CA THR A 206 5.09 10.63 11.03
C THR A 206 5.16 11.78 10.03
N ALA A 207 4.41 11.70 8.94
CA ALA A 207 4.21 12.81 8.01
C ALA A 207 3.01 13.66 8.44
N CYS A 208 3.21 14.98 8.46
CA CYS A 208 2.25 15.95 8.98
C CYS A 208 1.91 17.02 7.94
N ASN A 209 0.74 17.64 8.09
CA ASN A 209 0.24 18.68 7.19
C ASN A 209 0.20 18.22 5.74
N LEU A 210 -0.59 17.18 5.53
CA LEU A 210 -0.73 16.51 4.25
C LEU A 210 -2.00 17.00 3.54
N PRO A 211 -1.89 17.60 2.34
CA PRO A 211 -3.04 18.06 1.57
C PRO A 211 -3.94 16.89 1.18
N ARG A 212 -5.26 17.05 1.35
CA ARG A 212 -6.25 16.03 0.94
C ARG A 212 -6.83 16.24 -0.46
N ARG A 213 -6.48 17.36 -1.09
CA ARG A 213 -6.97 17.75 -2.41
C ARG A 213 -5.93 18.48 -3.26
N SER A 214 -6.09 18.42 -4.57
CA SER A 214 -5.24 19.09 -5.56
C SER A 214 -6.05 19.48 -6.78
N ARG A 215 -5.70 20.60 -7.44
CA ARG A 215 -6.24 20.90 -8.77
C ARG A 215 -5.70 19.91 -9.80
N ILE A 216 -6.51 19.54 -10.78
CA ILE A 216 -6.09 18.73 -11.91
C ILE A 216 -5.03 19.49 -12.70
N VAL A 217 -5.28 20.74 -13.08
CA VAL A 217 -4.29 21.56 -13.78
C VAL A 217 -3.51 22.42 -12.78
N GLU A 218 -2.19 22.45 -12.95
CA GLU A 218 -1.32 23.31 -12.15
C GLU A 218 -1.53 24.77 -12.53
N THR A 219 -1.68 25.65 -11.54
CA THR A 219 -1.52 27.08 -11.78
C THR A 219 -0.03 27.36 -12.02
N GLU A 220 0.31 27.77 -13.24
CA GLU A 220 1.69 28.12 -13.61
C GLU A 220 2.23 29.18 -12.65
N GLN A 221 3.21 28.78 -11.85
CA GLN A 221 3.97 29.69 -11.00
C GLN A 221 5.44 29.37 -11.18
N VAL A 222 6.25 30.41 -11.38
CA VAL A 222 7.71 30.27 -11.30
C VAL A 222 8.05 29.74 -9.92
N ASP A 223 8.96 28.76 -9.84
CA ASP A 223 9.50 28.26 -8.57
C ASP A 223 10.06 29.42 -7.75
N THR A 224 9.22 29.93 -6.85
CA THR A 224 9.41 31.15 -6.07
C THR A 224 9.11 30.83 -4.62
N LEU A 225 9.68 31.63 -3.71
CA LEU A 225 9.39 31.54 -2.27
C LEU A 225 8.06 32.22 -1.91
N VAL A 226 7.16 32.40 -2.87
CA VAL A 226 5.85 33.03 -2.66
C VAL A 226 4.80 31.93 -2.58
N SER A 227 3.95 31.98 -1.55
CA SER A 227 2.83 31.04 -1.41
C SER A 227 1.91 31.12 -2.64
N CYS A 228 1.43 29.98 -3.14
CA CYS A 228 0.51 29.99 -4.26
C CYS A 228 -0.93 30.21 -3.76
N THR A 229 -1.53 31.36 -4.07
CA THR A 229 -2.91 31.67 -3.63
C THR A 229 -3.98 30.85 -4.35
N GLU A 230 -3.63 30.25 -5.48
CA GLU A 230 -4.54 29.48 -6.33
C GLU A 230 -4.50 27.97 -6.04
N ASP A 231 -3.58 27.51 -5.17
CA ASP A 231 -3.52 26.12 -4.75
C ASP A 231 -4.85 25.67 -4.16
N ALA A 232 -5.23 24.42 -4.43
CA ALA A 232 -6.45 23.86 -3.85
C ALA A 232 -6.43 23.93 -2.32
N VAL A 233 -5.27 23.88 -1.67
CA VAL A 233 -5.13 23.94 -0.21
C VAL A 233 -4.62 25.28 0.32
N TYR A 234 -4.64 26.32 -0.53
CA TYR A 234 -4.30 27.66 -0.09
C TYR A 234 -5.34 28.20 0.89
N GLN A 235 -4.85 28.92 1.90
CA GLN A 235 -5.68 29.55 2.91
C GLN A 235 -5.04 30.88 3.28
N ASP A 236 -5.86 31.95 3.28
CA ASP A 236 -5.44 33.31 3.67
C ASP A 236 -4.91 33.33 5.11
N SER A 237 -5.50 32.51 5.99
CA SER A 237 -4.95 32.23 7.31
C SER A 237 -4.00 31.03 7.26
N GLN A 238 -2.72 31.40 7.18
CA GLN A 238 -1.52 30.64 7.55
C GLN A 238 -1.66 29.79 8.86
N THR A 239 -2.70 30.00 9.70
CA THR A 239 -2.97 29.28 10.96
C THR A 239 -3.82 28.00 10.84
N GLY A 240 -4.07 27.48 9.63
CA GLY A 240 -4.59 26.13 9.40
C GLY A 240 -6.10 25.97 9.61
N ALA A 241 -6.88 26.02 8.54
CA ALA A 241 -8.24 25.48 8.50
C ALA A 241 -8.18 23.97 8.20
N ALA A 242 -8.71 23.19 9.15
CA ALA A 242 -8.67 21.74 9.23
C ALA A 242 -9.40 20.99 8.09
N ALA A 243 -10.00 21.70 7.13
CA ALA A 243 -10.85 21.09 6.10
C ALA A 243 -10.15 20.78 4.78
N ASP A 244 -8.90 21.19 4.55
CA ASP A 244 -8.18 20.90 3.29
C ASP A 244 -6.93 20.02 3.47
N TYR A 245 -6.63 19.69 4.73
CA TYR A 245 -5.54 18.81 5.13
C TYR A 245 -6.12 17.65 5.94
N PHE A 246 -5.40 16.54 5.96
CA PHE A 246 -5.75 15.46 6.89
C PHE A 246 -5.52 15.93 8.34
N SER A 247 -6.54 15.72 9.17
CA SER A 247 -6.44 15.90 10.62
C SER A 247 -5.58 14.78 11.24
N GLU A 248 -5.66 13.59 10.67
CA GLU A 248 -4.78 12.47 10.99
C GLU A 248 -3.37 12.71 10.44
N ARG A 249 -2.38 12.19 11.18
CA ARG A 249 -1.00 12.17 10.73
C ARG A 249 -0.65 10.78 10.21
N LEU A 250 0.10 10.71 9.12
CA LEU A 250 0.46 9.44 8.49
C LEU A 250 1.71 8.87 9.18
N ALA A 251 1.58 7.75 9.87
CA ALA A 251 2.75 6.97 10.25
C ALA A 251 3.41 6.43 8.97
N VAL A 252 4.70 6.67 8.79
CA VAL A 252 5.46 6.18 7.64
C VAL A 252 6.38 5.06 8.07
N THR A 253 6.47 4.01 7.25
CA THR A 253 7.37 2.89 7.50
C THR A 253 8.81 3.38 7.54
N ARG A 254 9.58 2.89 8.52
CA ARG A 254 11.03 3.09 8.59
C ARG A 254 11.73 1.76 8.34
N ASP A 255 12.55 1.71 7.32
CA ASP A 255 13.34 0.54 7.01
C ASP A 255 14.76 0.75 7.53
N ALA A 256 15.20 -0.09 8.46
CA ALA A 256 16.57 -0.07 8.94
C ALA A 256 17.50 -0.52 7.81
N VAL A 257 18.46 0.34 7.45
CA VAL A 257 19.53 0.02 6.49
C VAL A 257 20.72 -0.57 7.25
N ASP A 258 21.03 0.03 8.40
CA ASP A 258 22.03 -0.42 9.36
C ASP A 258 21.58 0.03 10.76
N ALA A 259 22.48 -0.07 11.76
CA ALA A 259 22.15 0.24 13.15
C ALA A 259 21.75 1.72 13.38
N ASP A 260 22.25 2.64 12.55
CA ASP A 260 22.11 4.09 12.75
C ASP A 260 21.43 4.80 11.57
N THR A 261 21.11 4.06 10.50
CA THR A 261 20.55 4.60 9.26
C THR A 261 19.23 3.94 8.92
N TYR A 262 18.24 4.78 8.62
CA TYR A 262 16.89 4.38 8.23
C TYR A 262 16.50 5.05 6.92
N ARG A 263 15.64 4.38 6.15
CA ARG A 263 14.97 4.94 4.98
C ARG A 263 13.47 5.02 5.21
N THR A 264 12.87 6.07 4.68
CA THR A 264 11.42 6.19 4.58
C THR A 264 11.08 7.00 3.35
N SER A 265 9.87 6.81 2.82
CA SER A 265 9.40 7.53 1.65
C SER A 265 7.94 7.95 1.81
N LEU A 266 7.60 9.08 1.21
CA LEU A 266 6.28 9.66 1.25
C LEU A 266 5.93 10.16 -0.15
N ARG A 267 4.68 9.99 -0.55
CA ARG A 267 4.14 10.65 -1.73
C ARG A 267 3.12 11.67 -1.25
N MET A 268 2.94 12.78 -1.96
CA MET A 268 1.90 13.73 -1.58
C MET A 268 1.45 14.68 -2.68
N PHE A 269 0.26 15.25 -2.58
CA PHE A 269 -0.09 16.42 -3.40
C PHE A 269 0.82 17.61 -3.10
N GLU A 270 0.87 18.56 -4.02
CA GLU A 270 1.60 19.81 -3.81
C GLU A 270 1.10 20.58 -2.58
N ASN A 271 2.03 21.31 -1.96
CA ASN A 271 1.76 22.18 -0.83
C ASN A 271 2.68 23.40 -0.90
N ARG A 272 2.25 24.46 -1.61
CA ARG A 272 3.10 25.64 -1.86
C ARG A 272 2.86 26.74 -0.82
N ARG A 273 3.44 26.58 0.37
CA ARG A 273 3.27 27.51 1.51
C ARG A 273 4.15 28.76 1.49
N GLY A 274 5.13 28.83 0.59
CA GLY A 274 6.06 29.93 0.43
C GLY A 274 7.38 29.73 1.17
N GLY A 275 8.09 30.82 1.38
CA GLY A 275 9.37 30.85 2.06
C GLY A 275 9.87 32.28 2.26
N ILE A 276 11.13 32.42 2.69
CA ILE A 276 11.74 33.73 2.96
C ILE A 276 12.95 33.99 2.08
N THR A 277 13.09 35.21 1.56
CA THR A 277 14.22 35.57 0.70
C THR A 277 15.49 35.86 1.51
N ASP A 278 16.64 35.56 0.90
CA ASP A 278 17.98 35.87 1.45
C ASP A 278 18.37 37.34 1.23
N GLU A 279 17.42 38.26 1.02
CA GLU A 279 17.73 39.67 0.74
C GLU A 279 18.82 40.16 1.70
N LYS A 280 19.94 40.60 1.09
CA LYS A 280 21.26 40.67 1.72
C LYS A 280 21.18 41.28 3.12
N GLY A 281 21.28 40.44 4.14
CA GLY A 281 21.26 40.88 5.54
C GLY A 281 19.91 40.75 6.24
N ASN A 282 19.07 39.78 5.87
CA ASN A 282 17.92 39.40 6.70
C ASN A 282 18.40 38.84 8.07
N THR A 283 18.76 39.75 8.98
CA THR A 283 19.09 39.49 10.38
C THR A 283 17.85 39.24 11.22
N THR A 284 16.65 39.34 10.65
CA THR A 284 15.39 39.11 11.38
C THR A 284 15.34 37.68 11.91
N TYR A 285 15.68 36.70 11.07
CA TYR A 285 15.62 35.28 11.42
C TYR A 285 16.97 34.70 11.88
N TRP A 286 18.08 35.30 11.42
CA TRP A 286 19.44 34.82 11.70
C TRP A 286 20.41 35.95 12.10
N PRO A 287 20.09 36.75 13.14
CA PRO A 287 20.89 37.91 13.51
C PRO A 287 22.33 37.54 13.91
N GLU A 288 22.50 36.35 14.48
CA GLU A 288 23.78 35.83 15.01
C GLU A 288 24.55 34.97 13.97
N LEU A 289 23.93 34.62 12.83
CA LEU A 289 24.50 33.72 11.81
C LEU A 289 24.79 34.47 10.50
N VAL A 290 25.39 35.66 10.63
CA VAL A 290 25.74 36.54 9.52
C VAL A 290 27.06 36.15 8.84
N ALA A 291 27.93 35.42 9.54
CA ALA A 291 29.20 34.96 8.98
C ALA A 291 28.96 33.79 8.01
N GLU A 292 29.67 33.81 6.88
CA GLU A 292 29.51 32.82 5.80
C GLU A 292 29.69 31.37 6.29
N LYS A 293 30.66 31.16 7.18
CA LYS A 293 30.97 29.86 7.82
C LYS A 293 29.84 29.31 8.67
N ASP A 294 28.90 30.16 9.11
CA ASP A 294 27.82 29.80 10.05
C ASP A 294 26.47 29.69 9.32
N LYS A 295 26.41 29.97 8.01
CA LYS A 295 25.16 29.90 7.23
C LYS A 295 24.50 28.52 7.24
N TRP A 296 25.28 27.43 7.35
CA TRP A 296 24.72 26.08 7.45
C TRP A 296 23.91 25.86 8.73
N LEU A 297 24.10 26.69 9.77
CA LEU A 297 23.33 26.67 11.02
C LEU A 297 21.97 27.33 10.87
N ARG A 298 21.67 28.04 9.77
CA ARG A 298 20.35 28.69 9.57
C ARG A 298 19.19 27.72 9.67
N GLN A 299 19.41 26.47 9.27
CA GLN A 299 18.43 25.39 9.37
C GLN A 299 17.91 25.18 10.80
N ILE A 300 18.73 25.46 11.82
CA ILE A 300 18.35 25.27 13.23
C ILE A 300 17.26 26.26 13.67
N ARG A 301 16.95 27.26 12.83
CA ARG A 301 15.87 28.22 13.07
C ARG A 301 14.61 27.91 12.25
N LYS A 302 14.59 26.87 11.40
CA LYS A 302 13.52 26.67 10.40
C LYS A 302 12.11 26.58 11.02
N LYS A 303 11.94 25.90 12.15
CA LYS A 303 10.63 25.87 12.85
C LYS A 303 10.21 27.26 13.35
N LYS A 304 11.14 28.03 13.89
CA LYS A 304 10.90 29.41 14.34
C LYS A 304 10.53 30.34 13.17
N VAL A 305 11.16 30.18 12.01
CA VAL A 305 10.77 30.89 10.78
C VAL A 305 9.34 30.54 10.40
N MET A 306 9.01 29.25 10.39
CA MET A 306 7.64 28.77 10.15
C MET A 306 6.65 29.46 11.11
N GLU A 307 6.95 29.52 12.40
CA GLU A 307 6.06 30.13 13.40
C GLU A 307 5.90 31.65 13.22
N GLN A 308 6.99 32.36 12.86
CA GLN A 308 6.98 33.81 12.71
C GLN A 308 6.25 34.28 11.44
N GLU A 309 6.42 33.55 10.34
CA GLU A 309 5.76 33.85 9.06
C GLU A 309 4.38 33.19 8.93
N GLY A 310 4.04 32.33 9.89
CA GLY A 310 2.78 31.59 9.90
C GLY A 310 2.73 30.43 8.92
N PHE A 311 3.83 29.85 8.47
CA PHE A 311 3.80 28.67 7.57
C PHE A 311 3.31 27.38 8.27
N HIS A 312 2.33 27.43 9.18
CA HIS A 312 1.89 26.32 10.03
C HIS A 312 1.30 25.15 9.27
N ALA A 313 0.85 25.36 8.02
CA ALA A 313 0.39 24.32 7.11
C ALA A 313 1.52 23.71 6.25
N ALA A 314 2.78 24.11 6.43
CA ALA A 314 3.91 23.54 5.71
C ALA A 314 4.09 22.07 6.06
N THR A 315 4.36 21.24 5.05
CA THR A 315 4.58 19.81 5.26
C THR A 315 5.90 19.55 5.99
N TYR A 316 5.85 18.65 6.96
CA TYR A 316 7.04 18.22 7.69
C TYR A 316 6.97 16.74 8.06
N LEU A 317 8.15 16.13 8.19
CA LEU A 317 8.34 14.84 8.83
C LEU A 317 8.64 15.07 10.33
N LEU A 318 7.90 14.38 11.19
CA LEU A 318 8.12 14.34 12.63
C LEU A 318 8.80 13.01 12.98
N ILE A 319 10.01 13.10 13.53
CA ILE A 319 10.76 11.93 14.00
C ILE A 319 10.73 11.96 15.52
N GLU A 320 10.14 10.93 16.11
CA GLU A 320 10.00 10.76 17.55
C GLU A 320 10.90 9.60 18.00
N GLY A 321 11.47 9.73 19.19
CA GLY A 321 12.33 8.68 19.74
C GLY A 321 12.86 9.00 21.13
N VAL A 322 13.86 8.23 21.54
CA VAL A 322 14.53 8.40 22.82
C VAL A 322 16.02 8.62 22.58
N TYR A 323 16.54 9.71 23.12
CA TYR A 323 17.95 10.12 23.03
C TYR A 323 18.63 9.93 24.38
N GLU A 324 19.70 9.16 24.41
CA GLU A 324 20.55 8.98 25.57
C GLU A 324 21.84 9.79 25.40
N GLN A 325 21.93 10.87 26.18
CA GLN A 325 23.10 11.73 26.25
C GLN A 325 24.04 11.29 27.37
N ASN A 326 25.33 11.14 27.03
CA ASN A 326 26.41 10.81 27.96
C ASN A 326 26.13 9.57 28.86
N GLN A 327 25.42 8.56 28.33
CA GLN A 327 25.08 7.29 29.02
C GLN A 327 24.27 7.41 30.33
N HIS A 328 23.71 8.59 30.62
CA HIS A 328 23.07 8.85 31.91
C HIS A 328 21.82 9.75 31.82
N THR A 329 21.81 10.70 30.90
CA THR A 329 20.68 11.65 30.78
C THR A 329 19.87 11.28 29.56
N VAL A 330 18.62 10.89 29.78
CA VAL A 330 17.76 10.36 28.72
C VAL A 330 16.59 11.30 28.48
N TYR A 331 16.31 11.53 27.20
CA TYR A 331 15.28 12.42 26.74
C TYR A 331 14.32 11.70 25.80
N GLU A 332 13.02 11.89 25.98
CA GLU A 332 12.10 11.76 24.86
C GLU A 332 12.29 12.97 23.94
N VAL A 333 12.33 12.75 22.63
CA VAL A 333 12.69 13.78 21.66
C VAL A 333 11.76 13.78 20.45
N LYS A 334 11.55 14.98 19.91
CA LYS A 334 10.84 15.22 18.66
C LYS A 334 11.68 16.10 17.74
N TYR A 335 11.94 15.61 16.53
CA TYR A 335 12.66 16.34 15.49
C TYR A 335 11.71 16.71 14.34
N TYR A 336 11.66 18.00 14.02
CA TYR A 336 10.80 18.56 12.96
C TYR A 336 11.61 18.80 11.68
N VAL A 337 11.24 18.12 10.60
CA VAL A 337 11.92 18.23 9.30
C VAL A 337 10.95 18.82 8.26
N TYR A 338 10.98 20.14 8.12
CA TYR A 338 10.18 20.84 7.10
C TYR A 338 10.76 20.63 5.70
N VAL A 339 9.88 20.22 4.79
CA VAL A 339 10.22 19.89 3.42
C VAL A 339 10.24 21.15 2.55
N GLY A 340 11.19 21.23 1.64
CA GLY A 340 11.30 22.27 0.62
C GLY A 340 12.55 22.05 -0.22
N LYS A 341 12.71 22.83 -1.29
CA LYS A 341 13.95 22.86 -2.08
C LYS A 341 15.16 23.29 -1.26
N ASP A 342 14.93 24.14 -0.26
CA ASP A 342 15.95 24.64 0.66
C ASP A 342 15.65 24.26 2.13
N ASN A 343 16.68 23.82 2.84
CA ASN A 343 16.57 23.28 4.19
C ASN A 343 16.47 24.32 5.31
N TYR A 344 16.44 25.63 5.01
CA TYR A 344 16.27 26.68 6.02
C TYR A 344 15.23 27.76 5.67
N LYS A 345 14.91 27.97 4.38
CA LYS A 345 14.01 29.08 3.96
C LYS A 345 12.80 28.69 3.12
N ASP A 346 12.73 27.47 2.60
CA ASP A 346 11.67 27.05 1.70
C ASP A 346 10.75 26.01 2.34
N PHE A 347 9.45 26.21 2.17
CA PHE A 347 8.36 25.37 2.67
C PHE A 347 7.42 24.88 1.55
N ASN A 348 7.84 25.04 0.29
CA ASN A 348 7.08 24.58 -0.86
C ASN A 348 7.36 23.12 -1.22
N VAL A 349 6.29 22.35 -1.42
CA VAL A 349 6.31 21.04 -2.07
C VAL A 349 5.60 21.16 -3.42
N LEU A 350 6.30 20.87 -4.51
CA LEU A 350 5.80 20.98 -5.88
C LEU A 350 5.38 19.61 -6.40
N ARG A 351 4.25 19.54 -7.12
CA ARG A 351 3.80 18.33 -7.83
C ARG A 351 4.82 17.88 -8.88
N ASN A 352 4.84 16.60 -9.24
CA ASN A 352 5.77 16.01 -10.21
C ASN A 352 7.27 16.23 -9.90
N HIS A 353 7.63 16.48 -8.64
CA HIS A 353 9.03 16.60 -8.20
C HIS A 353 9.41 15.45 -7.26
N LYS A 354 10.68 15.06 -7.30
CA LYS A 354 11.27 14.13 -6.34
C LYS A 354 12.22 14.86 -5.41
N TYR A 355 11.96 14.82 -4.12
CA TYR A 355 12.77 15.40 -3.05
C TYR A 355 13.59 14.29 -2.40
N THR A 356 14.91 14.39 -2.48
CA THR A 356 15.81 13.48 -1.73
C THR A 356 16.41 14.23 -0.56
N CYS A 357 16.00 13.82 0.64
CA CYS A 357 16.29 14.47 1.91
C CYS A 357 17.21 13.59 2.77
N THR A 358 18.33 14.14 3.22
CA THR A 358 19.16 13.50 4.25
C THR A 358 18.97 14.23 5.58
N VAL A 359 18.45 13.52 6.57
CA VAL A 359 18.27 14.01 7.94
C VAL A 359 19.37 13.43 8.81
N THR A 360 20.13 14.27 9.50
CA THR A 360 21.20 13.83 10.41
C THR A 360 20.89 14.31 11.82
N ILE A 361 20.59 13.35 12.70
CA ILE A 361 20.36 13.60 14.13
C ILE A 361 21.72 13.64 14.82
N ARG A 362 22.04 14.81 15.38
CA ARG A 362 23.37 15.12 15.93
C ARG A 362 23.39 15.38 17.44
N SER A 363 22.28 15.84 18.00
CA SER A 363 22.15 16.19 19.42
C SER A 363 20.68 16.35 19.81
N VAL A 364 20.45 16.60 21.11
CA VAL A 364 19.16 16.97 21.72
C VAL A 364 19.08 18.48 22.07
N ASN A 365 19.96 19.31 21.51
CA ASN A 365 20.09 20.70 21.93
C ASN A 365 18.95 21.60 21.40
N GLU A 366 18.09 22.08 22.30
CA GLU A 366 16.94 22.94 22.00
C GLU A 366 17.29 24.35 21.48
N VAL A 367 18.58 24.71 21.39
CA VAL A 367 19.00 25.87 20.58
C VAL A 367 18.56 25.70 19.12
N ASP A 368 18.49 24.46 18.64
CA ASP A 368 17.80 24.11 17.40
C ASP A 368 16.29 24.12 17.63
N SER A 369 15.61 25.09 17.05
CA SER A 369 14.17 25.26 17.21
C SER A 369 13.36 24.10 16.65
N ARG A 370 13.97 23.22 15.85
CA ARG A 370 13.33 22.00 15.32
C ARG A 370 13.35 20.85 16.31
N ILE A 371 13.89 21.03 17.52
CA ILE A 371 13.99 19.99 18.54
C ILE A 371 13.07 20.36 19.69
N GLU A 372 12.25 19.40 20.13
CA GLU A 372 11.61 19.43 21.44
C GLU A 372 12.12 18.23 22.24
N SER A 373 12.39 18.43 23.54
CA SER A 373 12.87 17.36 24.41
C SER A 373 12.19 17.36 25.77
N GLY A 374 12.03 16.18 26.35
CA GLY A 374 11.53 15.98 27.71
C GLY A 374 12.43 15.02 28.46
N LEU A 375 12.89 15.39 29.65
CA LEU A 375 13.73 14.51 30.47
C LEU A 375 12.91 13.31 30.95
N ILE A 376 13.44 12.10 30.78
CA ILE A 376 12.85 10.88 31.32
C ILE A 376 13.80 10.19 32.31
N SER A 377 13.30 9.87 33.49
CA SER A 377 14.05 9.24 34.59
C SER A 377 13.47 7.90 35.03
N GLU A 378 12.31 7.54 34.50
CA GLU A 378 11.62 6.28 34.77
C GLU A 378 11.57 5.40 33.52
N MET A 379 11.26 4.12 33.73
CA MET A 379 10.97 3.22 32.63
C MET A 379 9.74 3.71 31.86
N SER A 380 9.88 3.76 30.55
CA SER A 380 8.86 4.22 29.59
C SER A 380 8.85 3.29 28.38
N ILE A 381 7.66 3.10 27.81
CA ILE A 381 7.47 2.38 26.56
C ILE A 381 6.84 3.29 25.52
N TYR A 382 7.19 3.08 24.25
CA TYR A 382 6.68 3.83 23.11
C TYR A 382 6.26 2.81 22.04
N PRO A 383 4.99 2.38 22.05
CA PRO A 383 4.44 1.47 21.05
C PRO A 383 4.46 2.10 19.66
N SER A 384 4.64 1.28 18.62
CA SER A 384 4.49 1.74 17.24
C SER A 384 3.02 2.00 16.86
N LEU A 385 2.09 1.36 17.55
CA LEU A 385 0.64 1.54 17.39
C LEU A 385 0.19 2.93 17.86
N LYS A 386 -0.87 3.47 17.26
CA LYS A 386 -1.59 4.62 17.83
C LYS A 386 -2.32 4.19 19.11
N ASP A 387 -2.59 5.14 20.02
CA ASP A 387 -3.19 4.86 21.33
C ASP A 387 -4.56 4.15 21.27
N ASP A 388 -5.28 4.31 20.17
CA ASP A 388 -6.60 3.71 19.89
C ASP A 388 -6.56 2.62 18.80
N GLU A 389 -5.37 2.29 18.30
CA GLU A 389 -5.20 1.33 17.22
C GLU A 389 -5.40 -0.10 17.72
N LYS A 390 -6.30 -0.81 17.04
CA LYS A 390 -6.61 -2.21 17.28
C LYS A 390 -5.86 -3.08 16.28
N LEU A 391 -5.19 -4.12 16.74
CA LEU A 391 -4.59 -5.12 15.87
C LEU A 391 -5.67 -5.91 15.13
N ASP A 392 -5.38 -6.34 13.92
CA ASP A 392 -6.32 -7.17 13.15
C ASP A 392 -6.23 -8.64 13.58
N ALA A 393 -7.11 -9.46 13.01
CA ALA A 393 -7.38 -10.80 13.47
C ALA A 393 -6.31 -11.85 13.14
N HIS A 394 -5.37 -11.57 12.24
CA HIS A 394 -4.27 -12.49 11.96
C HIS A 394 -3.21 -12.46 13.07
N CYS A 395 -2.12 -13.23 12.89
CA CYS A 395 -0.99 -13.13 13.81
C CYS A 395 -0.28 -11.78 13.61
N ASN A 396 0.08 -11.09 14.69
CA ASN A 396 0.77 -9.80 14.60
C ASN A 396 2.09 -9.83 15.37
N ALA A 397 3.06 -9.04 14.90
CA ALA A 397 4.29 -8.71 15.62
C ALA A 397 4.45 -7.18 15.66
N THR A 398 4.18 -6.58 16.81
CA THR A 398 4.22 -5.12 16.99
C THR A 398 5.45 -4.68 17.76
N GLU A 399 6.15 -3.69 17.24
CA GLU A 399 7.34 -3.11 17.89
C GLU A 399 6.99 -2.13 19.03
N ILE A 400 7.75 -2.23 20.11
CA ILE A 400 7.77 -1.27 21.22
C ILE A 400 9.21 -0.82 21.45
N LEU A 401 9.44 0.50 21.44
CA LEU A 401 10.68 1.04 21.99
C LEU A 401 10.56 1.12 23.51
N LEU A 402 11.52 0.54 24.21
CA LEU A 402 11.59 0.53 25.67
C LEU A 402 12.85 1.26 26.13
N TYR A 403 12.66 2.13 27.11
CA TYR A 403 13.73 2.69 27.94
C TYR A 403 13.56 2.21 29.36
N ALA A 404 14.64 1.74 29.98
CA ALA A 404 14.68 1.41 31.41
C ALA A 404 15.97 1.94 32.07
N PRO A 405 15.87 2.66 33.21
CA PRO A 405 17.04 3.17 33.93
C PRO A 405 17.80 2.07 34.70
N GLU A 406 17.12 0.97 35.04
CA GLU A 406 17.68 -0.19 35.75
C GLU A 406 17.26 -1.48 35.04
N ALA A 407 17.67 -2.64 35.56
CA ALA A 407 17.15 -3.92 35.09
C ALA A 407 15.61 -3.91 35.11
N TRP A 408 14.99 -4.51 34.11
CA TRP A 408 13.55 -4.41 33.90
C TRP A 408 12.91 -5.77 33.68
N GLU A 409 11.61 -5.80 33.92
CA GLU A 409 10.75 -6.95 33.72
C GLU A 409 9.48 -6.52 33.00
N MET A 410 9.02 -7.33 32.05
CA MET A 410 7.72 -7.24 31.39
C MET A 410 7.03 -8.59 31.46
N GLU A 411 5.73 -8.60 31.68
CA GLU A 411 4.97 -9.84 31.64
C GLU A 411 3.52 -9.63 31.21
N VAL A 412 2.95 -10.69 30.66
CA VAL A 412 1.54 -10.78 30.30
C VAL A 412 0.72 -11.03 31.58
N SER A 413 -0.26 -10.19 31.83
CA SER A 413 -1.14 -10.31 32.99
C SER A 413 -2.13 -11.44 32.78
N ALA A 414 -2.16 -12.40 33.70
CA ALA A 414 -3.01 -13.59 33.62
C ALA A 414 -2.86 -14.32 32.27
N PRO A 415 -1.68 -14.89 31.97
CA PRO A 415 -1.41 -15.54 30.69
C PRO A 415 -2.38 -16.70 30.41
N ASP A 416 -2.88 -17.39 31.44
CA ASP A 416 -3.90 -18.44 31.28
C ASP A 416 -5.23 -17.92 30.70
N ARG A 417 -5.52 -16.62 30.88
CA ARG A 417 -6.72 -15.96 30.31
C ARG A 417 -6.44 -15.27 28.97
N THR A 418 -5.17 -15.03 28.66
CA THR A 418 -4.72 -14.34 27.44
C THR A 418 -3.56 -15.10 26.78
N PRO A 419 -3.72 -16.41 26.49
CA PRO A 419 -2.62 -17.23 25.95
C PRO A 419 -2.24 -16.85 24.52
N TRP A 420 -3.04 -15.97 23.90
CA TRP A 420 -2.82 -15.42 22.57
C TRP A 420 -1.83 -14.25 22.56
N LEU A 421 -1.36 -13.77 23.71
CA LEU A 421 -0.47 -12.61 23.84
C LEU A 421 0.90 -13.03 24.39
N GLU A 422 1.97 -12.70 23.69
CA GLU A 422 3.34 -13.07 24.05
C GLU A 422 4.32 -11.92 23.80
N LEU A 423 5.53 -12.01 24.39
CA LEU A 423 6.59 -11.02 24.32
C LEU A 423 7.90 -11.64 23.86
N SER A 424 8.72 -10.88 23.12
CA SER A 424 10.11 -11.26 22.80
C SER A 424 10.97 -10.04 22.43
N THR A 425 12.25 -10.25 22.16
CA THR A 425 13.18 -9.25 21.58
C THR A 425 13.36 -9.43 20.07
N SER A 426 12.54 -10.26 19.43
CA SER A 426 12.61 -10.58 18.00
C SER A 426 11.35 -10.10 17.28
N ALA A 427 11.52 -9.40 16.16
CA ALA A 427 10.41 -9.08 15.26
C ALA A 427 9.76 -10.34 14.68
N TRP A 428 10.53 -11.43 14.57
CA TRP A 428 10.05 -12.73 14.14
C TRP A 428 9.55 -13.56 15.33
N TYR A 429 8.36 -14.16 15.18
CA TYR A 429 7.81 -15.08 16.15
C TYR A 429 8.63 -16.37 16.21
N GLN A 430 9.08 -16.74 17.40
CA GLN A 430 9.74 -18.03 17.65
C GLN A 430 9.14 -18.65 18.90
N PRO A 431 8.45 -19.79 18.83
CA PRO A 431 7.81 -20.39 19.98
C PRO A 431 8.85 -20.88 21.00
N ALA A 432 8.50 -20.82 22.28
CA ALA A 432 9.24 -21.52 23.32
C ALA A 432 8.82 -23.00 23.35
N MET A 433 9.70 -23.92 22.93
CA MET A 433 9.39 -25.35 22.96
C MET A 433 9.50 -25.93 24.37
N LEU A 434 8.66 -26.94 24.65
CA LEU A 434 8.66 -27.64 25.92
C LEU A 434 10.04 -28.28 26.18
N GLY A 435 10.64 -27.96 27.33
CA GLY A 435 11.92 -28.53 27.76
C GLY A 435 13.16 -27.81 27.21
N GLU A 436 12.99 -26.82 26.33
CA GLU A 436 14.11 -25.95 25.96
C GLU A 436 14.34 -24.92 27.08
N PRO A 437 15.62 -24.64 27.43
CA PRO A 437 15.90 -23.53 28.32
C PRO A 437 15.39 -22.24 27.68
N HIS A 438 14.72 -21.40 28.47
CA HIS A 438 14.27 -20.09 28.02
C HIS A 438 15.45 -19.33 27.39
N ALA A 439 15.51 -19.30 26.06
CA ALA A 439 16.55 -18.58 25.34
C ALA A 439 16.42 -17.09 25.69
N GLN A 440 17.55 -16.43 25.93
CA GLN A 440 17.61 -15.02 26.34
C GLN A 440 16.84 -14.12 25.35
N GLY A 441 15.58 -13.81 25.68
CA GLY A 441 14.71 -12.81 25.07
C GLY A 441 14.14 -13.08 23.68
N LYS A 442 14.80 -13.87 22.80
CA LYS A 442 14.37 -14.00 21.39
C LYS A 442 13.09 -14.82 21.17
N LYS A 443 12.83 -15.79 22.05
CA LYS A 443 11.65 -16.66 21.94
C LYS A 443 10.44 -15.98 22.58
N ALA A 444 9.27 -16.15 21.96
CA ALA A 444 7.99 -15.72 22.48
C ALA A 444 7.75 -16.36 23.84
N SER A 445 7.34 -15.53 24.80
CA SER A 445 7.08 -15.95 26.17
C SER A 445 6.15 -14.97 26.88
N PHE A 446 5.55 -15.41 27.99
CA PHE A 446 4.71 -14.54 28.82
C PHE A 446 5.50 -13.61 29.74
N ARG A 447 6.83 -13.78 29.85
CA ARG A 447 7.69 -12.97 30.71
C ARG A 447 9.04 -12.72 30.04
N LEU A 448 9.43 -11.46 30.03
CA LEU A 448 10.66 -10.97 29.46
C LEU A 448 11.40 -10.11 30.49
N SER A 449 12.72 -10.17 30.51
CA SER A 449 13.55 -9.29 31.35
C SER A 449 14.83 -8.91 30.62
N GLY A 450 15.46 -7.83 31.09
CA GLY A 450 16.71 -7.35 30.53
C GLY A 450 17.41 -6.32 31.39
N HIS A 451 18.50 -5.79 30.86
CA HIS A 451 19.34 -4.79 31.52
C HIS A 451 18.87 -3.36 31.21
N ALA A 452 19.37 -2.40 31.97
CA ALA A 452 19.15 -0.98 31.73
C ALA A 452 19.56 -0.57 30.31
N GLY A 453 18.91 0.47 29.78
CA GLY A 453 19.21 1.08 28.49
C GLY A 453 18.02 1.12 27.54
N LEU A 454 18.34 1.28 26.25
CA LEU A 454 17.40 1.45 25.15
C LEU A 454 17.35 0.19 24.27
N GLN A 455 16.15 -0.36 24.06
CA GLN A 455 15.97 -1.55 23.23
C GLN A 455 14.57 -1.67 22.64
N TYR A 456 14.45 -2.44 21.58
CA TYR A 456 13.15 -2.83 21.02
C TYR A 456 12.68 -4.15 21.66
N VAL A 457 11.39 -4.21 21.94
CA VAL A 457 10.64 -5.40 22.38
C VAL A 457 9.47 -5.56 21.42
N TYR A 458 9.07 -6.80 21.16
CA TYR A 458 7.96 -7.11 20.26
C TYR A 458 6.83 -7.79 21.02
N ILE A 459 5.62 -7.30 20.77
CA ILE A 459 4.37 -7.94 21.17
C ILE A 459 3.94 -8.86 20.05
N HIS A 460 3.71 -10.12 20.39
CA HIS A 460 3.19 -11.13 19.49
C HIS A 460 1.74 -11.43 19.84
N THR A 461 0.85 -11.42 18.85
CA THR A 461 -0.52 -11.91 19.00
C THR A 461 -0.78 -13.12 18.12
N ASP A 462 -1.54 -14.09 18.63
CA ASP A 462 -2.10 -15.18 17.83
C ASP A 462 -3.30 -14.67 17.00
N GLU A 463 -3.81 -15.52 16.12
CA GLU A 463 -5.04 -15.23 15.39
C GLU A 463 -6.27 -15.10 16.32
N TYR A 464 -7.22 -14.24 15.96
CA TYR A 464 -8.53 -14.11 16.59
C TYR A 464 -9.61 -14.52 15.59
N VAL A 465 -9.73 -15.83 15.40
CA VAL A 465 -10.78 -16.44 14.58
C VAL A 465 -11.89 -16.94 15.51
N PRO A 466 -13.05 -16.28 15.54
CA PRO A 466 -14.15 -16.69 16.40
C PRO A 466 -14.88 -17.90 15.82
N ASP A 467 -15.43 -18.75 16.69
CA ASP A 467 -16.34 -19.80 16.25
C ASP A 467 -17.73 -19.19 16.01
N LEU A 468 -18.09 -19.04 14.74
CA LEU A 468 -19.33 -18.43 14.28
C LEU A 468 -20.09 -19.42 13.42
N ASP A 469 -21.41 -19.44 13.53
CA ASP A 469 -22.24 -20.36 12.76
C ASP A 469 -22.69 -19.77 11.42
N LYS A 470 -22.93 -18.46 11.39
CA LYS A 470 -23.50 -17.77 10.22
C LYS A 470 -23.05 -16.29 10.13
N PRO A 471 -23.05 -15.68 8.93
CA PRO A 471 -22.55 -14.31 8.75
C PRO A 471 -23.23 -13.24 9.62
N GLU A 472 -24.51 -13.42 9.96
CA GLU A 472 -25.26 -12.45 10.77
C GLU A 472 -24.69 -12.32 12.20
N ASP A 473 -23.92 -13.29 12.66
CA ASP A 473 -23.28 -13.27 13.97
C ASP A 473 -22.09 -12.29 14.02
N ASN A 474 -21.57 -11.84 12.86
CA ASN A 474 -20.46 -10.88 12.79
C ASN A 474 -20.77 -9.55 13.52
N ILE A 475 -22.04 -9.12 13.52
CA ILE A 475 -22.52 -7.85 14.11
C ILE A 475 -22.90 -8.01 15.57
N HIS A 476 -23.50 -9.17 15.89
CA HIS A 476 -24.14 -9.40 17.17
C HIS A 476 -23.21 -10.00 18.22
N HIS A 477 -22.03 -10.51 17.83
CA HIS A 477 -21.28 -11.41 18.70
C HIS A 477 -19.76 -11.28 18.77
N LEU A 478 -19.13 -10.14 18.51
CA LEU A 478 -17.66 -10.12 18.61
C LEU A 478 -17.06 -8.82 19.17
N ALA A 479 -16.86 -8.83 20.50
CA ALA A 479 -16.05 -7.84 21.18
C ALA A 479 -14.58 -8.02 20.82
N ASP A 480 -13.87 -6.90 20.70
CA ASP A 480 -12.42 -6.92 20.66
C ASP A 480 -11.90 -7.67 21.90
N ARG A 481 -10.86 -8.50 21.73
CA ARG A 481 -10.18 -9.12 22.86
C ARG A 481 -9.09 -8.21 23.38
N GLN A 482 -8.91 -8.18 24.69
CA GLN A 482 -7.91 -7.34 25.35
C GLN A 482 -6.98 -8.18 26.22
N GLY A 483 -5.69 -7.86 26.13
CA GLY A 483 -4.66 -8.41 27.00
C GLY A 483 -3.84 -7.28 27.59
N THR A 484 -3.31 -7.49 28.80
CA THR A 484 -2.57 -6.46 29.52
C THR A 484 -1.15 -6.90 29.74
N ILE A 485 -0.21 -6.11 29.26
CA ILE A 485 1.21 -6.25 29.60
C ILE A 485 1.48 -5.35 30.79
N ARG A 486 2.15 -5.89 31.81
CA ARG A 486 2.68 -5.08 32.89
C ARG A 486 4.20 -5.02 32.81
N TYR A 487 4.77 -3.87 33.14
CA TYR A 487 6.20 -3.64 33.07
C TYR A 487 6.71 -2.82 34.26
N ARG A 488 7.94 -3.06 34.68
CA ARG A 488 8.62 -2.31 35.75
C ARG A 488 10.14 -2.35 35.60
N SER A 489 10.81 -1.41 36.26
CA SER A 489 12.27 -1.36 36.35
C SER A 489 12.69 -1.31 37.81
N GLY A 490 13.65 -2.16 38.18
CA GLY A 490 14.00 -2.44 39.56
C GLY A 490 12.79 -2.93 40.38
N ASP A 491 12.75 -2.54 41.64
CA ASP A 491 11.66 -2.88 42.59
C ASP A 491 10.50 -1.88 42.56
N LYS A 492 10.38 -1.07 41.49
CA LYS A 492 9.30 -0.08 41.34
C LYS A 492 7.94 -0.76 41.05
N GLU A 493 6.88 0.04 41.23
CA GLU A 493 5.51 -0.37 40.92
C GLU A 493 5.32 -0.77 39.46
N TRP A 494 4.42 -1.72 39.22
CA TRP A 494 4.06 -2.16 37.88
C TRP A 494 3.24 -1.10 37.15
N LYS A 495 3.71 -0.70 35.97
CA LYS A 495 2.93 0.04 34.97
C LYS A 495 2.25 -0.95 34.01
N THR A 496 1.22 -0.52 33.30
CA THR A 496 0.42 -1.39 32.42
C THR A 496 0.25 -0.80 31.03
N TYR A 497 0.13 -1.68 30.04
CA TYR A 497 -0.21 -1.36 28.66
C TYR A 497 -1.23 -2.38 28.14
N THR A 498 -2.30 -1.91 27.51
CA THR A 498 -3.39 -2.76 27.03
C THR A 498 -3.27 -2.94 25.52
N VAL A 499 -3.25 -4.19 25.08
CA VAL A 499 -3.28 -4.60 23.69
C VAL A 499 -4.71 -4.98 23.35
N THR A 500 -5.24 -4.42 22.26
CA THR A 500 -6.58 -4.72 21.76
C THR A 500 -6.49 -5.35 20.38
N GLN A 501 -7.18 -6.47 20.16
CA GLN A 501 -7.21 -7.15 18.86
C GLN A 501 -8.66 -7.41 18.42
N GLN A 502 -8.91 -7.16 17.14
CA GLN A 502 -10.22 -7.34 16.53
C GLN A 502 -10.41 -8.77 16.01
N PRO A 503 -11.64 -9.26 15.96
CA PRO A 503 -11.94 -10.59 15.47
C PRO A 503 -12.14 -10.61 13.95
N ALA A 504 -11.79 -11.74 13.34
CA ALA A 504 -12.06 -12.01 11.94
C ALA A 504 -13.57 -12.13 11.69
N GLN A 505 -14.00 -11.91 10.44
CA GLN A 505 -15.42 -11.88 10.07
C GLN A 505 -15.77 -13.04 9.17
N LEU A 506 -16.81 -13.80 9.51
CA LEU A 506 -17.22 -14.98 8.75
C LEU A 506 -17.93 -14.58 7.46
N VAL A 507 -17.50 -15.16 6.34
CA VAL A 507 -18.11 -15.04 5.02
C VAL A 507 -18.34 -16.44 4.46
N VAL A 508 -19.45 -16.61 3.75
CA VAL A 508 -19.81 -17.89 3.12
C VAL A 508 -19.75 -17.74 1.61
N LEU A 509 -18.96 -18.60 0.97
CA LEU A 509 -18.98 -18.80 -0.47
C LEU A 509 -20.01 -19.88 -0.79
N GLU A 510 -21.11 -19.50 -1.45
CA GLU A 510 -22.09 -20.43 -2.00
C GLU A 510 -22.12 -20.28 -3.52
N MET A 511 -21.79 -21.35 -4.24
CA MET A 511 -21.78 -21.30 -5.71
C MET A 511 -22.14 -22.64 -6.33
N TYR A 512 -22.61 -22.60 -7.57
CA TYR A 512 -22.84 -23.80 -8.37
C TYR A 512 -21.63 -24.07 -9.28
N ASP A 513 -20.91 -25.16 -9.04
CA ASP A 513 -19.86 -25.65 -9.93
C ASP A 513 -20.52 -26.41 -11.09
N ALA A 514 -20.56 -25.77 -12.27
CA ALA A 514 -21.15 -26.36 -13.46
C ALA A 514 -20.35 -27.56 -14.01
N ASN A 515 -19.04 -27.66 -13.72
CA ASN A 515 -18.21 -28.77 -14.16
C ASN A 515 -18.44 -30.02 -13.31
N LYS A 516 -18.71 -29.84 -12.01
CA LYS A 516 -19.04 -30.93 -11.08
C LYS A 516 -20.54 -31.11 -10.86
N VAL A 517 -21.36 -30.24 -11.43
CA VAL A 517 -22.83 -30.25 -11.32
C VAL A 517 -23.29 -30.23 -9.85
N GLN A 518 -22.63 -29.44 -9.00
CA GLN A 518 -22.89 -29.44 -7.56
C GLN A 518 -22.81 -28.04 -6.95
N TRP A 519 -23.58 -27.83 -5.87
CA TRP A 519 -23.40 -26.66 -5.02
C TRP A 519 -22.19 -26.87 -4.11
N ILE A 520 -21.33 -25.86 -4.13
CA ILE A 520 -20.16 -25.71 -3.29
C ILE A 520 -20.52 -24.72 -2.19
N LYS A 521 -20.25 -25.10 -0.95
CA LYS A 521 -20.31 -24.20 0.21
C LYS A 521 -18.96 -24.21 0.91
N ASP A 522 -18.32 -23.04 0.97
CA ASP A 522 -17.10 -22.83 1.74
C ASP A 522 -17.31 -21.71 2.75
N VAL A 523 -16.60 -21.80 3.87
CA VAL A 523 -16.69 -20.84 4.97
C VAL A 523 -15.29 -20.36 5.28
N TYR A 524 -15.12 -19.05 5.24
CA TYR A 524 -13.84 -18.42 5.51
C TYR A 524 -14.05 -17.16 6.33
N TYR A 525 -12.97 -16.72 6.97
CA TYR A 525 -12.93 -15.51 7.75
C TYR A 525 -12.09 -14.47 7.02
N VAL A 526 -12.45 -13.21 7.19
CA VAL A 526 -11.82 -12.08 6.53
C VAL A 526 -11.33 -11.09 7.57
N GLU A 527 -10.15 -10.52 7.31
CA GLU A 527 -9.58 -9.42 8.11
C GLU A 527 -10.41 -8.12 7.97
N ARG A 528 -10.21 -7.16 8.86
CA ARG A 528 -10.99 -5.89 8.87
C ARG A 528 -10.24 -4.72 8.27
N LYS A 529 -8.91 -4.77 8.31
CA LYS A 529 -8.02 -3.66 8.04
C LYS A 529 -7.07 -3.97 6.91
N LEU A 530 -6.71 -2.91 6.19
CA LEU A 530 -5.62 -2.94 5.22
C LEU A 530 -4.38 -2.31 5.84
N GLU A 531 -3.57 -3.13 6.50
CA GLU A 531 -2.33 -2.68 7.16
C GLU A 531 -1.28 -2.19 6.16
N LYS A 532 -1.29 -2.76 4.94
CA LYS A 532 -0.46 -2.32 3.81
C LYS A 532 -1.32 -2.28 2.56
N LYS A 533 -1.12 -1.23 1.76
CA LYS A 533 -1.92 -0.93 0.57
C LYS A 533 -1.04 -0.78 -0.66
N ASN A 534 -1.62 -0.96 -1.84
CA ASN A 534 -0.97 -0.74 -3.14
C ASN A 534 0.34 -1.53 -3.29
N ILE A 535 0.25 -2.85 -3.15
CA ILE A 535 1.37 -3.79 -3.23
C ILE A 535 1.35 -4.41 -4.63
N GLU A 536 2.49 -4.74 -5.23
CA GLU A 536 2.51 -5.49 -6.48
C GLU A 536 2.08 -6.96 -6.26
N TRP A 537 1.54 -7.59 -7.30
CA TRP A 537 1.21 -9.01 -7.22
C TRP A 537 2.45 -9.91 -7.11
N GLY A 538 3.56 -9.49 -7.73
CA GLY A 538 4.80 -10.25 -7.86
C GLY A 538 4.86 -11.12 -9.12
N PHE A 539 5.83 -12.04 -9.19
CA PHE A 539 5.98 -13.00 -10.30
C PHE A 539 5.92 -12.33 -11.69
N LEU A 540 6.59 -11.18 -11.83
CA LEU A 540 6.41 -10.24 -12.93
C LEU A 540 6.40 -10.91 -14.32
N THR A 541 7.47 -11.64 -14.61
CA THR A 541 7.68 -12.40 -15.85
C THR A 541 7.68 -13.91 -15.60
N TYR A 542 7.43 -14.34 -14.36
CA TYR A 542 7.58 -15.73 -13.98
C TYR A 542 6.45 -16.57 -14.58
N TRP A 543 6.85 -17.72 -15.12
CA TRP A 543 5.97 -18.72 -15.69
C TRP A 543 6.37 -20.09 -15.17
N SER A 544 5.37 -20.95 -14.93
CA SER A 544 5.54 -22.35 -14.62
C SER A 544 4.27 -23.12 -14.99
N LEU A 545 4.36 -24.44 -15.09
CA LEU A 545 3.20 -25.29 -15.38
C LEU A 545 2.20 -25.25 -14.23
N THR A 546 2.67 -25.18 -12.99
CA THR A 546 1.80 -24.97 -11.83
C THR A 546 1.03 -23.66 -11.94
N MET A 547 1.67 -22.57 -12.36
CA MET A 547 0.99 -21.28 -12.55
C MET A 547 -0.05 -21.36 -13.68
N ASP A 548 0.22 -22.09 -14.76
CA ASP A 548 -0.74 -22.32 -15.84
C ASP A 548 -1.95 -23.14 -15.37
N ASN A 549 -1.72 -24.17 -14.55
CA ASN A 549 -2.80 -24.96 -13.96
C ASN A 549 -3.73 -24.06 -13.12
N LEU A 550 -3.15 -23.14 -12.33
CA LEU A 550 -3.90 -22.19 -11.50
C LEU A 550 -4.78 -21.22 -12.31
N ILE A 551 -4.46 -20.95 -13.59
CA ILE A 551 -5.34 -20.13 -14.46
C ILE A 551 -6.72 -20.79 -14.62
N SER A 552 -6.72 -22.12 -14.72
CA SER A 552 -7.93 -22.91 -14.94
C SER A 552 -8.59 -23.39 -13.64
N THR A 553 -7.80 -23.75 -12.62
CA THR A 553 -8.31 -24.37 -11.39
C THR A 553 -8.29 -23.45 -10.17
N GLY A 554 -7.62 -22.30 -10.26
CA GLY A 554 -7.33 -21.44 -9.11
C GLY A 554 -8.39 -20.37 -8.87
N GLN A 555 -9.61 -20.47 -9.40
CA GLN A 555 -10.58 -19.37 -9.25
C GLN A 555 -11.29 -19.37 -7.89
N TRP A 556 -11.25 -20.47 -7.13
CA TRP A 556 -12.09 -20.68 -5.95
C TRP A 556 -11.36 -21.05 -4.65
N ASP A 557 -10.10 -21.50 -4.69
CA ASP A 557 -9.36 -21.91 -3.47
C ASP A 557 -8.13 -21.03 -3.24
N GLY A 558 -8.32 -19.90 -2.58
CA GLY A 558 -7.26 -18.94 -2.31
C GLY A 558 -6.16 -19.50 -1.41
N LEU A 559 -6.51 -20.42 -0.50
CA LEU A 559 -5.56 -21.08 0.39
C LEU A 559 -4.59 -21.93 -0.43
N SER A 560 -5.11 -22.82 -1.27
CA SER A 560 -4.33 -23.68 -2.16
C SER A 560 -3.49 -22.86 -3.13
N ASN A 561 -4.07 -21.81 -3.73
CA ASN A 561 -3.34 -20.90 -4.61
C ASN A 561 -2.15 -20.24 -3.91
N THR A 562 -2.39 -19.62 -2.75
CA THR A 562 -1.35 -18.88 -2.01
C THR A 562 -0.22 -19.82 -1.60
N ARG A 563 -0.57 -21.01 -1.14
CA ARG A 563 0.35 -22.09 -0.80
C ARG A 563 1.22 -22.53 -1.98
N LYS A 564 0.63 -22.74 -3.17
CA LYS A 564 1.37 -23.06 -4.40
C LYS A 564 2.23 -21.90 -4.89
N LEU A 565 1.72 -20.66 -4.83
CA LEU A 565 2.48 -19.46 -5.15
C LEU A 565 3.70 -19.33 -4.22
N TYR A 566 3.51 -19.52 -2.92
CA TYR A 566 4.60 -19.50 -1.93
C TYR A 566 5.67 -20.56 -2.24
N GLN A 567 5.26 -21.77 -2.59
CA GLN A 567 6.20 -22.82 -3.01
C GLN A 567 6.96 -22.44 -4.28
N MET A 568 6.27 -21.97 -5.33
CA MET A 568 6.92 -21.52 -6.56
C MET A 568 7.89 -20.36 -6.31
N ALA A 569 7.58 -19.49 -5.34
CA ALA A 569 8.47 -18.41 -4.96
C ALA A 569 9.81 -18.94 -4.41
N LEU A 570 9.77 -19.94 -3.53
CA LEU A 570 10.96 -20.42 -2.81
C LEU A 570 11.69 -21.57 -3.50
N TYR A 571 10.97 -22.44 -4.19
CA TYR A 571 11.48 -23.71 -4.71
C TYR A 571 11.27 -23.91 -6.20
N GLY A 572 10.49 -23.04 -6.84
CA GLY A 572 10.16 -23.16 -8.27
C GLY A 572 9.14 -24.26 -8.52
N ASP A 573 9.21 -24.90 -9.69
CA ASP A 573 8.33 -26.01 -10.08
C ASP A 573 9.03 -27.39 -9.93
N LYS A 574 10.25 -27.41 -9.38
CA LYS A 574 11.05 -28.63 -9.13
C LYS A 574 10.46 -29.45 -7.99
N GLU A 575 10.67 -30.78 -8.02
CA GLU A 575 10.15 -31.80 -7.10
C GLU A 575 9.71 -31.26 -5.72
N ALA A 576 8.44 -31.51 -5.39
CA ALA A 576 7.86 -31.20 -4.09
C ALA A 576 8.72 -31.75 -2.93
N PRO A 577 8.98 -30.97 -1.86
CA PRO A 577 9.61 -31.49 -0.65
C PRO A 577 8.86 -32.71 -0.09
N PRO A 578 9.53 -33.63 0.62
CA PRO A 578 8.88 -34.80 1.21
C PRO A 578 7.68 -34.39 2.11
N GLY A 579 6.49 -34.94 1.86
CA GLY A 579 5.26 -34.64 2.60
C GLY A 579 4.23 -33.76 1.87
N TRP A 580 4.47 -33.48 0.59
CA TRP A 580 3.66 -32.56 -0.22
C TRP A 580 3.06 -33.25 -1.44
N LEU A 581 1.95 -32.71 -1.97
CA LEU A 581 1.25 -33.26 -3.15
C LEU A 581 2.22 -33.41 -4.33
N ALA A 582 2.27 -34.63 -4.87
CA ALA A 582 3.38 -35.14 -5.67
C ALA A 582 3.45 -34.68 -7.14
N ASP A 583 2.65 -33.72 -7.59
CA ASP A 583 2.58 -33.36 -9.01
C ASP A 583 2.84 -31.86 -9.26
N PHE A 584 4.10 -31.44 -9.08
CA PHE A 584 4.62 -30.24 -9.76
C PHE A 584 5.28 -30.72 -11.06
N PRO A 585 4.69 -30.46 -12.24
CA PRO A 585 5.08 -31.13 -13.48
C PRO A 585 6.27 -30.48 -14.20
N GLY A 586 6.99 -29.53 -13.56
CA GLY A 586 8.00 -28.69 -14.20
C GLY A 586 9.41 -28.78 -13.59
N ASP A 587 10.35 -28.03 -14.18
CA ASP A 587 11.76 -27.93 -13.74
C ASP A 587 12.19 -26.47 -13.48
N GLU A 588 11.22 -25.56 -13.37
CA GLU A 588 11.48 -24.12 -13.25
C GLU A 588 12.16 -23.76 -11.93
N GLU A 589 13.10 -22.81 -11.98
CA GLU A 589 13.80 -22.29 -10.81
C GLU A 589 12.87 -21.45 -9.91
N PRO A 590 13.22 -21.22 -8.63
CA PRO A 590 12.46 -20.33 -7.75
C PRO A 590 12.24 -18.94 -8.35
N ALA A 591 11.03 -18.39 -8.20
CA ALA A 591 10.77 -17.01 -8.61
C ALA A 591 11.49 -15.97 -7.71
N TYR A 592 11.79 -16.35 -6.47
CA TYR A 592 12.41 -15.51 -5.43
C TYR A 592 13.60 -16.23 -4.75
N PRO A 593 14.67 -16.56 -5.50
CA PRO A 593 15.75 -17.43 -5.03
C PRO A 593 16.55 -16.85 -3.86
N ALA A 594 16.57 -15.52 -3.70
CA ALA A 594 17.24 -14.85 -2.58
C ALA A 594 16.60 -15.18 -1.21
N TYR A 595 15.37 -15.67 -1.20
CA TYR A 595 14.57 -15.90 0.00
C TYR A 595 14.39 -17.38 0.33
N THR A 596 14.86 -18.29 -0.53
CA THR A 596 14.79 -19.75 -0.31
C THR A 596 15.42 -20.18 1.02
N ALA A 597 16.54 -19.56 1.41
CA ALA A 597 17.24 -19.89 2.64
C ALA A 597 16.51 -19.43 3.92
N THR A 598 15.76 -18.33 3.85
CA THR A 598 15.04 -17.77 4.99
C THR A 598 13.58 -18.23 5.03
N GLY A 599 13.00 -18.58 3.89
CA GLY A 599 11.56 -18.83 3.73
C GLY A 599 10.69 -17.58 3.88
N ILE A 600 11.29 -16.40 4.05
CA ILE A 600 10.59 -15.14 4.32
C ILE A 600 10.55 -14.33 3.04
N LEU A 601 9.41 -14.32 2.36
CA LEU A 601 9.21 -13.50 1.17
C LEU A 601 9.08 -12.03 1.55
N PRO A 602 9.47 -11.10 0.66
CA PRO A 602 9.34 -9.69 0.92
C PRO A 602 7.85 -9.31 0.99
N ASP A 603 7.50 -8.46 1.95
CA ASP A 603 6.11 -8.07 2.23
C ASP A 603 5.60 -6.98 1.27
N ASP A 604 6.42 -6.52 0.32
CA ASP A 604 6.09 -5.61 -0.79
C ASP A 604 5.60 -6.36 -2.04
N VAL A 605 5.40 -7.67 -1.92
CA VAL A 605 4.74 -8.54 -2.91
C VAL A 605 3.53 -9.21 -2.27
N ALA A 606 2.42 -9.33 -3.00
CA ALA A 606 1.15 -9.81 -2.47
C ALA A 606 1.20 -11.17 -1.75
N VAL A 607 1.89 -12.17 -2.32
CA VAL A 607 2.06 -13.47 -1.66
C VAL A 607 2.88 -13.36 -0.38
N GLY A 608 3.93 -12.54 -0.37
CA GLY A 608 4.77 -12.36 0.81
C GLY A 608 4.04 -11.63 1.92
N TYR A 609 3.26 -10.60 1.57
CA TYR A 609 2.37 -9.91 2.51
C TYR A 609 1.40 -10.89 3.19
N ALA A 610 0.70 -11.73 2.41
CA ALA A 610 -0.23 -12.70 2.96
C ALA A 610 0.45 -13.79 3.81
N VAL A 611 1.59 -14.30 3.36
CA VAL A 611 2.34 -15.33 4.09
C VAL A 611 2.88 -14.78 5.42
N ASN A 612 3.38 -13.55 5.46
CA ASN A 612 3.94 -12.92 6.67
C ASN A 612 2.90 -12.64 7.77
N LYS A 613 1.59 -12.82 7.50
CA LYS A 613 0.53 -12.82 8.52
C LYS A 613 0.39 -14.15 9.26
N ASN A 614 1.19 -15.14 8.88
CA ASN A 614 1.33 -16.43 9.55
C ASN A 614 2.59 -16.46 10.41
N ARG A 615 2.70 -17.47 11.28
CA ARG A 615 3.84 -17.63 12.20
C ARG A 615 4.39 -19.04 12.17
N ASP A 616 5.69 -19.15 12.41
CA ASP A 616 6.40 -20.41 12.63
C ASP A 616 5.91 -21.04 13.95
N ARG A 617 5.06 -22.06 13.83
CA ARG A 617 4.47 -22.78 14.96
C ARG A 617 5.38 -23.91 15.43
N ASN A 618 6.22 -24.44 14.55
CA ASN A 618 7.12 -25.56 14.84
C ASN A 618 8.56 -25.15 15.22
N GLY A 619 8.83 -23.85 15.27
CA GLY A 619 10.09 -23.25 15.71
C GLY A 619 11.30 -23.49 14.79
N ASN A 620 11.09 -23.88 13.53
CA ASN A 620 12.18 -24.19 12.61
C ASN A 620 12.81 -22.96 11.93
N GLY A 621 12.30 -21.75 12.22
CA GLY A 621 12.81 -20.47 11.76
C GLY A 621 12.23 -19.99 10.43
N LYS A 622 11.24 -20.67 9.85
CA LYS A 622 10.56 -20.31 8.60
C LYS A 622 9.07 -20.66 8.68
N ILE A 623 8.27 -20.16 7.74
CA ILE A 623 6.87 -20.57 7.60
C ILE A 623 6.83 -21.79 6.68
N ASP A 624 6.27 -22.90 7.15
CA ASP A 624 6.04 -24.06 6.30
C ASP A 624 4.68 -23.99 5.58
N TYR A 625 4.53 -24.81 4.53
CA TYR A 625 3.25 -25.24 3.94
C TYR A 625 2.02 -25.15 4.82
N ASP A 626 2.00 -26.03 5.79
CA ASP A 626 0.88 -26.25 6.67
C ASP A 626 0.64 -25.09 7.64
N GLU A 627 1.63 -24.21 7.81
CA GLU A 627 1.55 -23.01 8.63
C GLU A 627 0.98 -21.80 7.88
N VAL A 628 0.90 -21.84 6.54
CA VAL A 628 0.13 -20.87 5.76
C VAL A 628 -1.36 -21.13 5.98
N LEU A 629 -1.98 -20.31 6.83
CA LEU A 629 -3.39 -20.38 7.23
C LEU A 629 -4.16 -19.14 6.82
N TRP A 630 -3.53 -17.97 6.90
CA TRP A 630 -3.95 -16.70 6.32
C TRP A 630 -3.40 -16.61 4.90
N TYR A 631 -4.27 -16.30 3.94
CA TYR A 631 -3.97 -16.42 2.51
C TYR A 631 -4.61 -15.32 1.68
N MET A 632 -4.08 -15.09 0.47
CA MET A 632 -4.68 -14.19 -0.51
C MET A 632 -5.87 -14.90 -1.21
N PRO A 633 -7.08 -14.34 -1.16
CA PRO A 633 -8.29 -14.99 -1.67
C PRO A 633 -8.27 -15.17 -3.18
N ALA A 634 -8.91 -16.23 -3.64
CA ALA A 634 -9.18 -16.44 -5.06
C ALA A 634 -10.30 -15.50 -5.56
N ILE A 635 -10.44 -15.37 -6.87
CA ILE A 635 -11.31 -14.33 -7.44
C ILE A 635 -12.79 -14.54 -7.08
N CYS A 636 -13.23 -15.79 -6.95
CA CYS A 636 -14.58 -16.11 -6.48
C CYS A 636 -14.79 -15.80 -4.99
N GLU A 637 -13.77 -15.99 -4.14
CA GLU A 637 -13.84 -15.61 -2.72
C GLU A 637 -13.92 -14.09 -2.55
N LEU A 638 -13.18 -13.33 -3.37
CA LEU A 638 -13.32 -11.87 -3.42
C LEU A 638 -14.72 -11.45 -3.88
N GLN A 639 -15.27 -12.09 -4.91
CA GLN A 639 -16.62 -11.79 -5.40
C GLN A 639 -17.67 -11.99 -4.31
N GLN A 640 -17.61 -13.10 -3.57
CA GLN A 640 -18.57 -13.35 -2.49
C GLN A 640 -18.40 -12.39 -1.31
N LEU A 641 -17.17 -11.95 -1.05
CA LEU A 641 -16.97 -10.88 -0.08
C LEU A 641 -17.65 -9.58 -0.55
N TYR A 642 -17.51 -9.19 -1.82
CA TYR A 642 -18.25 -8.04 -2.36
C TYR A 642 -19.77 -8.20 -2.19
N GLU A 643 -20.31 -9.38 -2.48
CA GLU A 643 -21.73 -9.66 -2.28
C GLU A 643 -22.12 -9.54 -0.80
N ALA A 644 -21.29 -10.04 0.12
CA ALA A 644 -21.51 -9.89 1.57
C ALA A 644 -21.48 -8.42 2.02
N LEU A 645 -20.61 -7.60 1.41
CA LEU A 645 -20.55 -6.16 1.67
C LEU A 645 -21.76 -5.40 1.09
N LYS A 646 -22.28 -5.81 -0.09
CA LYS A 646 -23.37 -5.14 -0.80
C LYS A 646 -24.76 -5.51 -0.29
N SER A 647 -24.99 -6.79 0.01
CA SER A 647 -26.34 -7.36 0.08
C SER A 647 -27.18 -6.87 1.25
N TYR A 648 -26.62 -6.16 2.23
CA TYR A 648 -27.35 -5.72 3.41
C TYR A 648 -26.95 -4.33 3.90
N SER A 649 -27.82 -3.73 4.72
CA SER A 649 -27.81 -2.34 5.23
C SER A 649 -26.65 -2.01 6.20
N GLY A 650 -25.41 -2.31 5.81
CA GLY A 650 -24.17 -1.87 6.47
C GLY A 650 -23.68 -2.73 7.64
N THR A 651 -23.96 -4.04 7.67
CA THR A 651 -23.78 -4.84 8.89
C THR A 651 -22.95 -6.12 8.74
N ASP A 652 -23.01 -6.92 7.67
CA ASP A 652 -22.48 -8.31 7.73
C ASP A 652 -20.95 -8.43 7.71
N ALA A 653 -20.23 -7.48 7.12
CA ALA A 653 -18.78 -7.35 7.24
C ALA A 653 -18.40 -5.86 7.21
N LEU A 654 -17.49 -5.46 8.09
CA LEU A 654 -16.94 -4.11 8.17
C LEU A 654 -15.50 -4.14 7.66
N PHE A 655 -15.19 -3.26 6.72
CA PHE A 655 -13.90 -3.22 6.09
C PHE A 655 -13.48 -1.78 5.78
N ASP A 656 -12.20 -1.47 6.00
CA ASP A 656 -11.67 -0.09 5.97
C ASP A 656 -11.71 0.60 4.59
N SER A 657 -12.07 -0.12 3.50
CA SER A 657 -12.19 0.49 2.17
C SER A 657 -13.23 -0.16 1.25
N SER A 658 -14.17 0.63 0.73
CA SER A 658 -15.28 0.12 -0.09
C SER A 658 -15.16 0.36 -1.60
N THR A 659 -14.15 1.12 -2.08
CA THR A 659 -14.04 1.49 -3.52
C THR A 659 -12.77 0.97 -4.20
N GLU A 660 -11.86 0.36 -3.44
CA GLU A 660 -10.52 0.01 -3.92
C GLU A 660 -10.47 -1.27 -4.78
N LYS A 661 -9.33 -1.51 -5.44
CA LYS A 661 -9.03 -2.71 -6.23
C LYS A 661 -8.26 -3.73 -5.38
N PHE A 662 -8.57 -5.01 -5.54
CA PHE A 662 -8.00 -6.11 -4.76
C PHE A 662 -7.40 -7.18 -5.64
N HIS A 663 -6.13 -7.50 -5.37
CA HIS A 663 -5.45 -8.66 -5.96
C HIS A 663 -6.15 -9.95 -5.56
N SER A 664 -6.36 -10.82 -6.55
CA SER A 664 -6.68 -12.22 -6.30
C SER A 664 -5.40 -13.08 -6.36
N SER A 665 -5.40 -14.21 -5.66
CA SER A 665 -4.40 -15.27 -5.87
C SER A 665 -4.53 -16.01 -7.19
N THR A 666 -5.56 -15.73 -8.00
CA THR A 666 -5.80 -16.37 -9.30
C THR A 666 -4.98 -15.71 -10.43
N PRO A 667 -3.95 -16.38 -11.00
CA PRO A 667 -3.26 -15.89 -12.19
C PRO A 667 -4.15 -16.01 -13.44
N SER A 668 -3.78 -15.31 -14.51
CA SER A 668 -4.53 -15.35 -15.78
C SER A 668 -3.69 -15.66 -17.02
N ALA A 669 -2.46 -15.16 -17.10
CA ALA A 669 -1.58 -15.43 -18.22
C ALA A 669 -0.11 -15.20 -17.83
N ALA A 670 0.79 -15.91 -18.51
CA ALA A 670 2.22 -15.64 -18.49
C ALA A 670 2.56 -14.30 -19.15
N GLY A 671 3.68 -13.70 -18.77
CA GLY A 671 4.25 -12.52 -19.43
C GLY A 671 5.61 -12.85 -20.04
N PRO A 672 5.85 -12.58 -21.33
CA PRO A 672 7.12 -12.93 -21.98
C PRO A 672 8.33 -12.12 -21.47
N ASP A 673 8.11 -10.92 -20.95
CA ASP A 673 9.16 -9.99 -20.51
C ASP A 673 8.62 -8.92 -19.54
N ALA A 674 9.49 -8.05 -19.04
CA ALA A 674 9.12 -6.99 -18.09
C ALA A 674 8.29 -5.86 -18.72
N GLU A 675 8.38 -5.68 -20.05
CA GLU A 675 7.55 -4.71 -20.79
C GLU A 675 6.11 -5.23 -20.95
N ASN A 676 5.96 -6.56 -21.00
CA ASN A 676 4.70 -7.28 -21.07
C ASN A 676 4.56 -8.27 -19.90
N PRO A 677 4.36 -7.78 -18.67
CA PRO A 677 4.23 -8.64 -17.49
C PRO A 677 3.08 -9.64 -17.62
N GLY A 678 3.17 -10.70 -16.82
CA GLY A 678 2.07 -11.64 -16.66
C GLY A 678 0.81 -10.96 -16.14
N ARG A 679 -0.32 -11.66 -16.23
CA ARG A 679 -1.62 -11.16 -15.82
C ARG A 679 -2.18 -11.94 -14.63
N MET A 680 -2.99 -11.27 -13.84
CA MET A 680 -3.74 -11.82 -12.72
C MET A 680 -5.14 -11.21 -12.65
N TYR A 681 -6.05 -11.91 -12.00
CA TYR A 681 -7.40 -11.41 -11.74
C TYR A 681 -7.41 -10.45 -10.56
N TYR A 682 -8.20 -9.39 -10.68
CA TYR A 682 -8.50 -8.50 -9.57
C TYR A 682 -10.01 -8.24 -9.50
N LEU A 683 -10.47 -7.81 -8.33
CA LEU A 683 -11.83 -7.34 -8.10
C LEU A 683 -11.81 -5.84 -7.76
N LYS A 684 -12.74 -5.07 -8.33
CA LYS A 684 -13.03 -3.71 -7.86
C LYS A 684 -14.16 -3.76 -6.83
N MET A 685 -13.89 -3.40 -5.58
CA MET A 685 -14.89 -3.48 -4.51
C MET A 685 -16.07 -2.50 -4.67
N ALA A 686 -15.90 -1.44 -5.46
CA ALA A 686 -16.96 -0.45 -5.68
C ALA A 686 -18.21 -1.04 -6.37
N ASP A 687 -18.01 -1.94 -7.34
CA ASP A 687 -19.05 -2.46 -8.22
C ASP A 687 -19.03 -4.00 -8.33
N GLY A 688 -18.00 -4.65 -7.77
CA GLY A 688 -17.84 -6.10 -7.85
C GLY A 688 -17.34 -6.56 -9.21
N ASP A 689 -16.81 -5.67 -10.04
CA ASP A 689 -16.32 -6.02 -11.37
C ASP A 689 -15.00 -6.80 -11.26
N ARG A 690 -15.00 -7.97 -11.89
CA ARG A 690 -13.81 -8.80 -12.09
C ARG A 690 -13.13 -8.38 -13.38
N SER A 691 -11.82 -8.19 -13.32
CA SER A 691 -11.04 -7.83 -14.50
C SER A 691 -9.60 -8.34 -14.40
N LEU A 692 -8.84 -8.13 -15.47
CA LEU A 692 -7.45 -8.54 -15.58
C LEU A 692 -6.53 -7.34 -15.49
N ALA A 693 -5.47 -7.48 -14.72
CA ALA A 693 -4.40 -6.51 -14.66
C ALA A 693 -3.04 -7.18 -14.82
N MET A 694 -2.07 -6.40 -15.28
CA MET A 694 -0.66 -6.80 -15.28
C MET A 694 -0.18 -6.97 -13.83
N ARG A 695 0.80 -7.84 -13.62
CA ARG A 695 1.30 -8.18 -12.27
C ARG A 695 2.10 -7.08 -11.58
N ASN A 696 2.61 -6.09 -12.33
CA ASN A 696 3.21 -4.86 -11.80
C ASN A 696 2.19 -3.78 -11.42
N ARG A 697 0.89 -4.09 -11.42
CA ARG A 697 -0.11 -3.16 -10.89
C ARG A 697 -0.14 -3.26 -9.38
N GLN A 698 -0.23 -2.11 -8.74
CA GLN A 698 -0.22 -1.98 -7.30
C GLN A 698 -1.66 -1.86 -6.80
N TYR A 699 -2.23 -2.97 -6.35
CA TYR A 699 -3.56 -3.03 -5.75
C TYR A 699 -3.47 -3.48 -4.30
N ASN A 700 -4.60 -3.49 -3.60
CA ASN A 700 -4.62 -3.97 -2.23
C ASN A 700 -4.65 -5.49 -2.18
N VAL A 701 -4.18 -6.02 -1.06
CA VAL A 701 -4.25 -7.44 -0.76
C VAL A 701 -5.06 -7.57 0.50
N LEU A 702 -6.14 -8.33 0.40
CA LEU A 702 -6.91 -8.76 1.55
C LEU A 702 -6.49 -10.16 1.91
N CYS A 703 -6.47 -10.50 3.19
CA CYS A 703 -6.19 -11.85 3.65
C CYS A 703 -7.43 -12.52 4.26
N CYS A 704 -7.57 -13.80 3.89
CA CYS A 704 -8.65 -14.66 4.34
C CYS A 704 -8.10 -15.86 5.13
N ARG A 705 -8.97 -16.50 5.90
CA ARG A 705 -8.65 -17.63 6.77
C ARG A 705 -9.76 -18.68 6.69
N ARG A 706 -9.46 -19.88 6.17
CA ARG A 706 -10.50 -20.89 5.88
C ARG A 706 -10.96 -21.60 7.15
N ARG A 707 -12.26 -21.79 7.34
CA ARG A 707 -12.80 -22.61 8.45
C ARG A 707 -12.50 -24.08 8.18
N GLY A 708 -11.90 -24.76 9.16
CA GLY A 708 -11.54 -26.18 9.02
C GLY A 708 -10.45 -26.49 7.98
N GLY A 709 -9.70 -25.48 7.50
CA GLY A 709 -8.57 -25.72 6.59
C GLY A 709 -7.48 -26.57 7.24
N TRP A 710 -6.88 -27.49 6.45
CA TRP A 710 -5.83 -28.41 6.90
C TRP A 710 -4.61 -27.66 7.47
N ARG A 711 -4.22 -28.05 8.69
CA ARG A 711 -3.15 -27.42 9.50
C ARG A 711 -1.87 -28.29 9.60
N GLY A 712 -1.69 -29.26 8.72
CA GLY A 712 -0.55 -30.18 8.80
C GLY A 712 -0.90 -31.51 9.47
N ASN A 713 0.11 -32.37 9.62
CA ASN A 713 -0.01 -33.66 10.29
C ASN A 713 0.06 -33.47 11.81
N GLU A 714 -0.87 -34.07 12.57
CA GLU A 714 -1.02 -33.90 14.03
C GLU A 714 0.24 -34.29 14.84
N ASN A 715 1.17 -35.02 14.21
CA ASN A 715 2.40 -35.50 14.82
C ASN A 715 3.60 -34.53 14.73
N ALA A 716 3.42 -33.31 14.21
CA ALA A 716 4.51 -32.32 14.03
C ALA A 716 4.94 -31.58 15.33
N GLY A 717 4.59 -32.09 16.51
CA GLY A 717 5.27 -31.75 17.77
C GLY A 717 4.85 -30.45 18.48
N GLY A 718 3.90 -29.68 17.95
CA GLY A 718 3.33 -28.51 18.63
C GLY A 718 2.11 -28.89 19.48
N GLY A 719 2.33 -29.30 20.73
CA GLY A 719 1.27 -29.63 21.68
C GLY A 719 0.42 -28.41 22.07
N GLY A 720 -0.60 -28.12 21.27
CA GLY A 720 -1.69 -27.21 21.58
C GLY A 720 -2.99 -27.78 21.01
N THR A 721 -3.63 -28.66 21.76
CA THR A 721 -4.91 -29.29 21.42
C THR A 721 -6.03 -28.26 21.44
N VAL A 722 -6.65 -27.99 20.29
CA VAL A 722 -8.09 -27.68 20.22
C VAL A 722 -8.72 -28.92 19.61
N GLU A 723 -9.28 -29.77 20.47
CA GLU A 723 -10.03 -30.95 20.04
C GLU A 723 -11.25 -30.49 19.23
N LEU A 724 -11.33 -30.93 17.97
CA LEU A 724 -12.61 -31.00 17.26
C LEU A 724 -13.36 -32.21 17.84
N PRO A 725 -14.58 -32.06 18.36
CA PRO A 725 -15.36 -33.22 18.79
C PRO A 725 -15.66 -34.11 17.56
N ASP A 726 -15.09 -35.31 17.63
CA ASP A 726 -15.34 -36.56 16.88
C ASP A 726 -16.20 -36.48 15.61
N GLY A 727 -15.56 -36.78 14.48
CA GLY A 727 -16.30 -37.08 13.25
C GLY A 727 -15.46 -37.30 11.99
N GLY A 728 -14.65 -38.37 11.96
CA GLY A 728 -14.33 -39.13 10.74
C GLY A 728 -13.52 -38.42 9.65
N TRP A 729 -12.21 -38.64 9.66
CA TRP A 729 -11.32 -38.43 8.53
C TRP A 729 -11.62 -39.45 7.41
N ASN A 730 -11.80 -38.97 6.18
CA ASN A 730 -11.50 -39.79 5.00
C ASN A 730 -10.31 -39.14 4.28
N GLU A 731 -9.33 -40.01 4.02
CA GLU A 731 -8.20 -39.78 3.15
C GLU A 731 -8.71 -39.39 1.76
N ASP A 732 -8.63 -38.12 1.38
CA ASP A 732 -8.65 -37.71 -0.02
C ASP A 732 -7.84 -36.44 -0.18
N HIS A 733 -6.74 -36.60 -0.92
CA HIS A 733 -5.73 -35.60 -1.21
C HIS A 733 -6.19 -34.51 -2.20
N ASP A 734 -7.49 -34.25 -2.31
CA ASP A 734 -8.07 -33.16 -3.09
C ASP A 734 -8.84 -32.22 -2.15
N VAL A 735 -8.15 -31.18 -1.69
CA VAL A 735 -8.75 -30.07 -0.93
C VAL A 735 -9.68 -29.30 -1.87
N LEU A 736 -10.92 -29.77 -1.99
CA LEU A 736 -12.03 -29.10 -2.63
C LEU A 736 -13.07 -28.74 -1.56
N PRO A 737 -13.79 -27.61 -1.71
CA PRO A 737 -14.85 -27.25 -0.78
C PRO A 737 -15.96 -28.30 -0.76
N LYS A 738 -16.53 -28.54 0.42
CA LYS A 738 -17.43 -29.68 0.70
C LYS A 738 -18.72 -29.58 -0.14
N SER A 739 -19.11 -30.70 -0.76
CA SER A 739 -20.38 -30.84 -1.49
C SER A 739 -21.57 -30.78 -0.52
N VAL A 740 -22.64 -30.07 -0.89
CA VAL A 740 -23.85 -29.86 -0.07
C VAL A 740 -24.69 -31.15 0.20
N THR A 741 -24.21 -32.34 -0.17
CA THR A 741 -24.95 -33.59 0.03
C THR A 741 -24.84 -34.24 1.42
N GLU A 742 -24.08 -33.69 2.35
CA GLU A 742 -24.00 -34.18 3.73
C GLU A 742 -24.40 -33.10 4.75
N ASN A 743 -25.72 -32.87 4.86
CA ASN A 743 -26.36 -32.39 6.07
C ASN A 743 -27.82 -32.84 6.05
N LYS A 744 -28.07 -33.98 6.70
CA LYS A 744 -29.38 -34.35 7.24
C LYS A 744 -29.22 -34.62 8.73
#